data_AF-A0A2S6QTZ0-F1
#
_entry.id   AF-A0A2S6QTZ0-F1
#
_cell.length_a   1.000
_cell.length_b   1.000
_cell.length_c   1.000
_cell.angle_alpha   90.00
_cell.angle_beta   90.00
_cell.angle_gamma   90.00
#
_symmetry.space_group_name_H-M   'P 1'
#
loop_
_entity.id
_entity.type
_entity.pdbx_description
1 polymer ?
#
loop_
_entity_poly.entity_id
_entity_poly.type
_entity_poly.pdbx_seq_one_letter_code
_entity_poly.pdbx_strand_id
1 'polypeptide(L)'
;EKRILELTEEVNRHNSLYHTEDRPEISDSEYDKLFHELRELEEKYPHLKQANSPTQKVGGAIKNVFKSVEHKVPMLSLGNCFNEEDVQDFLDRIERFLNTDKTPKIVAEPKIDGVSCSIRYENGKLVQALTRGDGKVGEDVTNNIKTIRNVPHVLQGKQIPDFVEVRGEIYMQDDDFEALNNTQAEKGGKVFANSRNATAGTVRQLNPEIVAERPLKFFAYALGDKSQAYGSHQEELNNMNAWGFHVVEEVAVLDGLSAIMENYKALHEKRVNLGYPIDGIVYKVNDIDLQKRLGFVARAPRWAIAHKFPAEQVTTVLKSIEVQVGRTGNITPVAKLEPVAVGGVVVSNATLHNEDYIKERDIRIGDTVFVERAGDVIPKVVSVVESKRLSDALKFDFPKQCPSCGHDIVRVEGEAAYKCINHTACPAQQREQMVHVVSKNVFDIDGLGPKQIDLFLEKGFIQDWADIFTLENYKEEILALKGFKEKSVDNIMSSIEKAKNVTLPRFIAALGVDMVGIQVSTLLAERFGTFQNFKKASVQSIENLTEIDGIGLVIAENIHTVFTYDDSVQLIQKVLNNGVVPQSYEALALGDSIFAGKTVVLTGTLTEMGRSEAKEKITQLGGKVSGSVSAKTDFVVAGEAAGSKLKKANELGVKVLTEEEFLKVV
;
A
#
# COMPACT_ATOMS: atom_id res chain seq x y z
N GLU A 1 -18.97 0.02 -52.88
CA GLU A 1 -17.93 -1.03 -53.03
C GLU A 1 -16.62 -0.47 -53.57
N LYS A 2 -16.53 -0.06 -54.85
CA LYS A 2 -15.28 0.49 -55.44
C LYS A 2 -14.62 1.62 -54.63
N ARG A 3 -15.41 2.60 -54.14
CA ARG A 3 -14.89 3.71 -53.31
C ARG A 3 -14.37 3.25 -51.94
N ILE A 4 -14.98 2.22 -51.33
CA ILE A 4 -14.53 1.66 -50.04
C ILE A 4 -13.18 0.95 -50.23
N LEU A 5 -13.02 0.22 -51.33
CA LEU A 5 -11.75 -0.40 -51.73
C LEU A 5 -10.64 0.65 -51.90
N GLU A 6 -10.88 1.68 -52.71
CA GLU A 6 -9.92 2.77 -52.97
C GLU A 6 -9.50 3.48 -51.67
N LEU A 7 -10.47 3.88 -50.83
CA LEU A 7 -10.19 4.54 -49.54
C LEU A 7 -9.46 3.61 -48.55
N THR A 8 -9.79 2.32 -48.54
CA THR A 8 -9.10 1.34 -47.68
C THR A 8 -7.63 1.20 -48.07
N GLU A 9 -7.32 1.16 -49.36
CA GLU A 9 -5.94 1.12 -49.87
C GLU A 9 -5.21 2.44 -49.57
N GLU A 10 -5.85 3.57 -49.84
CA GLU A 10 -5.27 4.91 -49.68
C GLU A 10 -4.95 5.22 -48.20
N VAL A 11 -5.88 4.95 -47.29
CA VAL A 11 -5.68 5.15 -45.85
C VAL A 11 -4.63 4.20 -45.29
N ASN A 12 -4.59 2.93 -45.71
CA ASN A 12 -3.54 2.00 -45.29
C ASN A 12 -2.15 2.42 -45.81
N ARG A 13 -2.07 2.92 -47.06
CA ARG A 13 -0.83 3.46 -47.64
C ARG A 13 -0.31 4.63 -46.81
N HIS A 14 -1.17 5.59 -46.46
CA HIS A 14 -0.79 6.73 -45.64
C HIS A 14 -0.42 6.35 -44.21
N ASN A 15 -1.08 5.37 -43.60
CA ASN A 15 -0.68 4.81 -42.31
C ASN A 15 0.72 4.18 -42.34
N SER A 16 1.06 3.44 -43.40
CA SER A 16 2.40 2.88 -43.58
C SER A 16 3.46 3.97 -43.70
N LEU A 17 3.20 4.97 -44.54
CA LEU A 17 4.11 6.10 -44.77
C LEU A 17 4.33 6.95 -43.51
N TYR A 18 3.29 7.14 -42.69
CA TYR A 18 3.34 7.91 -41.45
C TYR A 18 4.00 7.14 -40.29
N HIS A 19 3.64 5.87 -40.07
CA HIS A 19 4.09 5.12 -38.89
C HIS A 19 5.33 4.24 -39.11
N THR A 20 5.61 3.83 -40.35
CA THR A 20 6.71 2.89 -40.65
C THR A 20 7.87 3.58 -41.34
N GLU A 21 7.60 4.55 -42.21
CA GLU A 21 8.61 5.21 -43.06
C GLU A 21 8.91 6.67 -42.67
N ASP A 22 8.18 7.23 -41.70
CA ASP A 22 8.32 8.61 -41.18
C ASP A 22 8.35 9.68 -42.29
N ARG A 23 7.58 9.45 -43.37
CA ARG A 23 7.55 10.27 -44.59
C ARG A 23 6.11 10.51 -45.06
N PRO A 24 5.33 11.35 -44.36
CA PRO A 24 3.94 11.63 -44.73
C PRO A 24 3.86 12.38 -46.08
N GLU A 25 2.94 11.93 -46.95
CA GLU A 25 2.67 12.55 -48.26
C GLU A 25 1.50 13.54 -48.22
N ILE A 26 0.65 13.45 -47.18
CA ILE A 26 -0.55 14.28 -46.99
C ILE A 26 -0.55 14.85 -45.57
N SER A 27 -1.27 15.95 -45.36
CA SER A 27 -1.44 16.54 -44.03
C SER A 27 -2.41 15.72 -43.17
N ASP A 28 -2.32 15.85 -41.84
CA ASP A 28 -3.24 15.20 -40.88
C ASP A 28 -4.71 15.53 -41.19
N SER A 29 -5.00 16.77 -41.62
CA SER A 29 -6.36 17.18 -41.99
C SER A 29 -6.89 16.49 -43.26
N GLU A 30 -6.01 16.15 -44.21
CA GLU A 30 -6.39 15.41 -45.42
C GLU A 30 -6.57 13.93 -45.12
N TYR A 31 -5.72 13.38 -44.25
CA TYR A 31 -5.87 12.01 -43.73
C TYR A 31 -7.20 11.84 -43.00
N ASP A 32 -7.55 12.76 -42.11
CA ASP A 32 -8.79 12.72 -41.34
C ASP A 32 -10.03 12.73 -42.24
N LYS A 33 -10.00 13.50 -43.35
CA LYS A 33 -11.09 13.51 -44.34
C LYS A 33 -11.27 12.15 -45.01
N LEU A 34 -10.18 11.51 -45.44
CA LEU A 34 -10.21 10.19 -46.06
C LEU A 34 -10.68 9.11 -45.06
N PHE A 35 -10.19 9.17 -43.82
CA PHE A 35 -10.57 8.24 -42.75
C PHE A 35 -12.05 8.40 -42.36
N HIS A 36 -12.54 9.65 -42.25
CA HIS A 36 -13.95 9.92 -41.99
C HIS A 36 -14.85 9.46 -43.13
N GLU A 37 -14.49 9.72 -44.39
CA GLU A 37 -15.26 9.26 -45.56
C GLU A 37 -15.35 7.72 -45.59
N LEU A 38 -14.23 7.03 -45.32
CA LEU A 38 -14.21 5.56 -45.24
C LEU A 38 -15.12 5.05 -44.12
N ARG A 39 -15.05 5.65 -42.93
CA ARG A 39 -15.85 5.26 -41.77
C ARG A 39 -17.35 5.48 -42.02
N GLU A 40 -17.75 6.61 -42.59
CA GLU A 40 -19.15 6.87 -42.95
C GLU A 40 -19.70 5.86 -43.96
N LEU A 41 -18.88 5.51 -44.97
CA LEU A 41 -19.26 4.52 -45.96
C LEU A 41 -19.38 3.10 -45.37
N GLU A 42 -18.51 2.72 -44.45
CA GLU A 42 -18.57 1.42 -43.77
C GLU A 42 -19.70 1.33 -42.72
N GLU A 43 -20.03 2.44 -42.04
CA GLU A 43 -21.21 2.52 -41.17
C GLU A 43 -22.51 2.41 -41.98
N LYS A 44 -22.56 3.03 -43.17
CA LYS A 44 -23.71 2.97 -44.07
C LYS A 44 -23.87 1.63 -44.79
N TYR A 45 -22.77 0.93 -45.06
CA TYR A 45 -22.76 -0.37 -45.75
C TYR A 45 -21.91 -1.43 -45.00
N PRO A 46 -22.37 -1.94 -43.84
CA PRO A 46 -21.56 -2.83 -42.99
C PRO A 46 -21.11 -4.14 -43.66
N HIS A 47 -21.89 -4.65 -44.61
CA HIS A 47 -21.59 -5.88 -45.36
C HIS A 47 -20.44 -5.73 -46.37
N LEU A 48 -20.02 -4.49 -46.68
CA LEU A 48 -18.90 -4.19 -47.59
C LEU A 48 -17.60 -3.89 -46.83
N LYS A 49 -17.61 -3.97 -45.49
CA LYS A 49 -16.46 -3.69 -44.65
C LYS A 49 -15.38 -4.75 -44.83
N GLN A 50 -14.15 -4.33 -45.16
CA GLN A 50 -13.04 -5.26 -45.39
C GLN A 50 -12.35 -5.67 -44.09
N ALA A 51 -11.82 -6.89 -44.04
CA ALA A 51 -11.11 -7.42 -42.86
C ALA A 51 -9.80 -6.65 -42.53
N ASN A 52 -9.17 -6.05 -43.53
CA ASN A 52 -7.98 -5.21 -43.41
C ASN A 52 -8.29 -3.71 -43.30
N SER A 53 -9.55 -3.34 -43.08
CA SER A 53 -9.95 -1.93 -43.02
C SER A 53 -9.26 -1.21 -41.85
N PRO A 54 -8.65 -0.04 -42.08
CA PRO A 54 -7.98 0.74 -41.04
C PRO A 54 -8.95 1.26 -39.98
N THR A 55 -10.26 1.31 -40.24
CA THR A 55 -11.28 1.63 -39.20
C THR A 55 -11.45 0.51 -38.17
N GLN A 56 -10.94 -0.70 -38.46
CA GLN A 56 -10.92 -1.84 -37.52
C GLN A 56 -9.63 -1.89 -36.71
N LYS A 57 -8.55 -1.35 -37.25
CA LYS A 57 -7.32 -1.16 -36.49
C LYS A 57 -7.58 -0.01 -35.53
N VAL A 58 -7.60 -0.28 -34.23
CA VAL A 58 -7.61 0.76 -33.20
C VAL A 58 -6.24 1.44 -33.22
N GLY A 59 -6.03 2.29 -34.22
CA GLY A 59 -4.80 3.00 -34.53
C GLY A 59 -5.03 4.49 -34.34
N GLY A 60 -4.80 4.94 -33.12
CA GLY A 60 -4.83 6.32 -32.70
C GLY A 60 -4.56 6.27 -31.23
N ALA A 61 -3.43 6.84 -30.78
CA ALA A 61 -2.98 6.79 -29.41
C ALA A 61 -4.08 7.29 -28.45
N ILE A 62 -4.94 6.38 -28.00
CA ILE A 62 -5.72 6.57 -26.81
C ILE A 62 -4.65 6.77 -25.76
N LYS A 63 -4.59 7.97 -25.17
CA LYS A 63 -3.89 8.15 -23.90
C LYS A 63 -4.63 7.25 -22.91
N ASN A 64 -4.25 5.97 -22.87
CA ASN A 64 -4.79 4.97 -21.98
C ASN A 64 -4.49 5.47 -20.59
N VAL A 65 -5.50 6.00 -19.89
CA VAL A 65 -5.39 6.18 -18.45
C VAL A 65 -5.71 4.83 -17.86
N PHE A 66 -4.84 4.30 -17.01
CA PHE A 66 -5.13 3.04 -16.33
C PHE A 66 -6.39 3.21 -15.49
N LYS A 67 -7.34 2.30 -15.65
CA LYS A 67 -8.57 2.29 -14.86
C LYS A 67 -8.26 1.72 -13.49
N SER A 68 -8.73 2.40 -12.44
CA SER A 68 -8.71 1.84 -11.09
C SER A 68 -9.79 0.77 -10.94
N VAL A 69 -9.43 -0.40 -10.41
CA VAL A 69 -10.31 -1.56 -10.23
C VAL A 69 -10.09 -2.14 -8.84
N GLU A 70 -11.19 -2.47 -8.15
CA GLU A 70 -11.15 -3.11 -6.84
C GLU A 70 -10.78 -4.59 -6.97
N HIS A 71 -9.89 -5.06 -6.10
CA HIS A 71 -9.54 -6.46 -5.97
C HIS A 71 -10.66 -7.21 -5.27
N LYS A 72 -11.05 -8.38 -5.80
CA LYS A 72 -12.08 -9.23 -5.16
C LYS A 72 -11.63 -9.77 -3.80
N VAL A 73 -10.34 -10.07 -3.68
CA VAL A 73 -9.69 -10.42 -2.43
C VAL A 73 -8.54 -9.42 -2.22
N PRO A 74 -8.39 -8.76 -1.07
CA PRO A 74 -7.32 -7.80 -0.88
C PRO A 74 -5.91 -8.39 -1.12
N MET A 75 -5.03 -7.60 -1.71
CA MET A 75 -3.59 -7.87 -1.85
C MET A 75 -2.81 -7.13 -0.76
N LEU A 76 -2.64 -7.79 0.38
CA LEU A 76 -1.98 -7.18 1.54
C LEU A 76 -0.45 -7.23 1.47
N SER A 77 0.21 -6.51 2.37
CA SER A 77 1.66 -6.61 2.57
C SER A 77 2.00 -7.79 3.48
N LEU A 78 3.29 -8.05 3.71
CA LEU A 78 3.76 -9.05 4.67
C LEU A 78 4.32 -8.35 5.91
N GLY A 79 4.23 -9.02 7.07
CA GLY A 79 5.07 -8.68 8.21
C GLY A 79 6.54 -8.95 7.90
N ASN A 80 7.46 -8.31 8.61
CA ASN A 80 8.89 -8.53 8.44
C ASN A 80 9.51 -9.16 9.69
N CYS A 81 10.49 -10.02 9.50
CA CYS A 81 11.44 -10.48 10.51
C CYS A 81 12.87 -10.34 9.96
N PHE A 82 13.84 -10.24 10.86
CA PHE A 82 15.24 -9.94 10.52
C PHE A 82 16.24 -10.94 11.12
N ASN A 83 15.83 -11.71 12.11
CA ASN A 83 16.68 -12.65 12.82
C ASN A 83 15.91 -13.93 13.20
N GLU A 84 16.63 -14.90 13.78
CA GLU A 84 16.07 -16.18 14.20
C GLU A 84 15.00 -16.05 15.31
N GLU A 85 15.20 -15.15 16.26
CA GLU A 85 14.25 -14.90 17.37
C GLU A 85 12.90 -14.43 16.84
N ASP A 86 12.90 -13.51 15.86
CA ASP A 86 11.68 -13.03 15.21
C ASP A 86 10.92 -14.16 14.48
N VAL A 87 11.64 -15.13 13.92
CA VAL A 87 11.06 -16.31 13.26
C VAL A 87 10.45 -17.25 14.30
N GLN A 88 11.14 -17.51 15.40
CA GLN A 88 10.58 -18.29 16.52
C GLN A 88 9.30 -17.63 17.05
N ASP A 89 9.33 -16.32 17.28
CA ASP A 89 8.17 -15.55 17.71
C ASP A 89 6.98 -15.66 16.73
N PHE A 90 7.25 -15.75 15.43
CA PHE A 90 6.23 -15.99 14.42
C PHE A 90 5.59 -17.38 14.56
N LEU A 91 6.40 -18.42 14.73
CA LEU A 91 5.91 -19.79 14.96
C LEU A 91 5.09 -19.88 16.25
N ASP A 92 5.60 -19.33 17.35
CA ASP A 92 4.94 -19.30 18.66
C ASP A 92 3.60 -18.55 18.62
N ARG A 93 3.50 -17.49 17.80
CA ARG A 93 2.22 -16.78 17.58
C ARG A 93 1.21 -17.64 16.84
N ILE A 94 1.64 -18.43 15.86
CA ILE A 94 0.77 -19.35 15.12
C ILE A 94 0.25 -20.43 16.06
N GLU A 95 1.12 -21.08 16.82
CA GLU A 95 0.77 -22.13 17.78
C GLU A 95 -0.22 -21.63 18.84
N ARG A 96 0.08 -20.47 19.45
CA ARG A 96 -0.82 -19.84 20.43
C ARG A 96 -2.17 -19.46 19.85
N PHE A 97 -2.23 -18.99 18.60
CA PHE A 97 -3.49 -18.61 17.97
C PHE A 97 -4.34 -19.85 17.67
N LEU A 98 -3.72 -20.89 17.12
CA LEU A 98 -4.39 -22.14 16.75
C LEU A 98 -4.66 -23.06 17.95
N ASN A 99 -4.12 -22.73 19.13
CA ASN A 99 -4.18 -23.53 20.35
C ASN A 99 -3.65 -24.94 20.14
N THR A 100 -2.44 -25.06 19.57
CA THR A 100 -1.82 -26.34 19.22
C THR A 100 -0.36 -26.38 19.66
N ASP A 101 0.09 -27.55 20.11
CA ASP A 101 1.50 -27.81 20.45
C ASP A 101 2.34 -28.24 19.24
N LYS A 102 1.74 -28.27 18.05
CA LYS A 102 2.40 -28.71 16.82
C LYS A 102 2.50 -27.56 15.83
N THR A 103 3.72 -27.11 15.57
CA THR A 103 3.99 -26.14 14.51
C THR A 103 3.50 -26.67 13.16
N PRO A 104 2.67 -25.91 12.42
CA PRO A 104 2.34 -26.25 11.05
C PRO A 104 3.58 -26.25 10.15
N LYS A 105 3.58 -27.08 9.11
CA LYS A 105 4.62 -27.03 8.08
C LYS A 105 4.63 -25.67 7.39
N ILE A 106 5.82 -25.18 7.08
CA ILE A 106 6.04 -23.85 6.49
C ILE A 106 6.56 -24.01 5.07
N VAL A 107 5.95 -23.33 4.10
CA VAL A 107 6.50 -23.15 2.76
C VAL A 107 7.44 -21.95 2.80
N ALA A 108 8.68 -22.14 2.36
CA ALA A 108 9.68 -21.11 2.17
C ALA A 108 9.85 -20.82 0.68
N GLU A 109 9.79 -19.55 0.32
CA GLU A 109 9.91 -19.07 -1.06
C GLU A 109 10.86 -17.87 -1.13
N PRO A 110 11.73 -17.76 -2.15
CA PRO A 110 12.51 -16.55 -2.39
C PRO A 110 11.60 -15.32 -2.48
N LYS A 111 11.94 -14.27 -1.72
CA LYS A 111 11.20 -13.01 -1.79
C LYS A 111 11.72 -12.18 -2.96
N ILE A 112 11.09 -12.37 -4.12
CA ILE A 112 11.41 -11.66 -5.37
C ILE A 112 11.29 -10.14 -5.19
N ASP A 113 12.29 -9.40 -5.66
CA ASP A 113 12.31 -7.94 -5.63
C ASP A 113 11.75 -7.36 -6.94
N GLY A 114 10.42 -7.31 -7.04
CA GLY A 114 9.73 -6.85 -8.24
C GLY A 114 8.48 -6.03 -7.96
N VAL A 115 7.46 -6.23 -8.79
CA VAL A 115 6.15 -5.59 -8.66
C VAL A 115 5.04 -6.62 -8.65
N SER A 116 4.28 -6.66 -7.56
CA SER A 116 3.16 -7.59 -7.42
C SER A 116 2.04 -7.31 -8.41
N CYS A 117 1.54 -8.37 -9.03
CA CYS A 117 0.45 -8.35 -9.98
C CYS A 117 -0.52 -9.51 -9.73
N SER A 118 -1.80 -9.22 -9.92
CA SER A 118 -2.90 -10.18 -9.89
C SER A 118 -3.41 -10.39 -11.32
N ILE A 119 -3.56 -11.64 -11.76
CA ILE A 119 -4.01 -11.99 -13.10
C ILE A 119 -5.21 -12.92 -12.99
N ARG A 120 -6.37 -12.45 -13.43
CA ARG A 120 -7.63 -13.19 -13.44
C ARG A 120 -7.82 -13.95 -14.73
N TYR A 121 -8.16 -15.22 -14.59
CA TYR A 121 -8.58 -16.12 -15.65
C TYR A 121 -10.03 -16.54 -15.45
N GLU A 122 -10.79 -16.57 -16.53
CA GLU A 122 -12.14 -17.13 -16.58
C GLU A 122 -12.21 -18.15 -17.71
N ASN A 123 -12.69 -19.35 -17.40
CA ASN A 123 -12.68 -20.51 -18.29
C ASN A 123 -11.28 -20.72 -18.94
N GLY A 124 -10.24 -20.56 -18.11
CA GLY A 124 -8.84 -20.67 -18.53
C GLY A 124 -8.29 -19.53 -19.38
N LYS A 125 -9.03 -18.46 -19.68
CA LYS A 125 -8.54 -17.34 -20.51
C LYS A 125 -8.23 -16.11 -19.66
N LEU A 126 -7.11 -15.44 -19.92
CA LEU A 126 -6.72 -14.20 -19.25
C LEU A 126 -7.74 -13.10 -19.58
N VAL A 127 -8.49 -12.65 -18.58
CA VAL A 127 -9.52 -11.60 -18.74
C VAL A 127 -9.10 -10.26 -18.15
N GLN A 128 -8.31 -10.26 -17.07
CA GLN A 128 -7.89 -9.02 -16.41
C GLN A 128 -6.56 -9.21 -15.69
N ALA A 129 -5.74 -8.17 -15.64
CA ALA A 129 -4.59 -8.10 -14.75
C ALA A 129 -4.50 -6.75 -14.04
N LEU A 130 -4.29 -6.78 -12.73
CA LEU A 130 -4.26 -5.61 -11.86
C LEU A 130 -2.91 -5.47 -11.18
N THR A 131 -2.44 -4.23 -11.02
CA THR A 131 -1.35 -3.92 -10.08
C THR A 131 -1.87 -4.03 -8.63
N ARG A 132 -0.96 -4.14 -7.66
CA ARG A 132 -1.37 -4.14 -6.24
C ARG A 132 -2.10 -2.86 -5.82
N GLY A 133 -1.62 -1.70 -6.29
CA GLY A 133 -2.09 -0.39 -5.81
C GLY A 133 -1.96 -0.24 -4.29
N ASP A 134 -3.06 0.11 -3.62
CA ASP A 134 -3.13 0.23 -2.15
C ASP A 134 -3.46 -1.10 -1.45
N GLY A 135 -3.63 -2.18 -2.22
CA GLY A 135 -4.01 -3.51 -1.76
C GLY A 135 -5.52 -3.80 -1.81
N LYS A 136 -6.37 -2.78 -1.90
CA LYS A 136 -7.81 -2.91 -2.16
C LYS A 136 -8.16 -2.53 -3.59
N VAL A 137 -7.52 -1.48 -4.12
CA VAL A 137 -7.73 -0.97 -5.47
C VAL A 137 -6.40 -0.97 -6.22
N GLY A 138 -6.40 -1.64 -7.37
CA GLY A 138 -5.29 -1.73 -8.31
C GLY A 138 -5.55 -0.95 -9.60
N GLU A 139 -4.54 -0.88 -10.45
CA GLU A 139 -4.65 -0.33 -11.81
C GLU A 139 -4.77 -1.48 -12.82
N ASP A 140 -5.70 -1.38 -13.77
CA ASP A 140 -5.86 -2.36 -14.85
C ASP A 140 -4.72 -2.24 -15.87
N VAL A 141 -3.82 -3.22 -15.83
CA VAL A 141 -2.63 -3.32 -16.69
C VAL A 141 -2.73 -4.52 -17.65
N THR A 142 -3.94 -4.98 -17.95
CA THR A 142 -4.20 -6.22 -18.72
C THR A 142 -3.43 -6.29 -20.04
N ASN A 143 -3.43 -5.21 -20.81
CA ASN A 143 -2.74 -5.18 -22.11
C ASN A 143 -1.22 -5.26 -21.96
N ASN A 144 -0.68 -4.69 -20.89
CA ASN A 144 0.76 -4.69 -20.60
C ASN A 144 1.20 -6.09 -20.13
N ILE A 145 0.39 -6.75 -19.30
CA ILE A 145 0.68 -8.12 -18.84
C ILE A 145 0.62 -9.13 -19.97
N LYS A 146 -0.27 -8.93 -20.96
CA LYS A 146 -0.32 -9.78 -22.15
C LYS A 146 0.96 -9.74 -23.00
N THR A 147 1.81 -8.73 -22.87
CA THR A 147 3.09 -8.68 -23.62
C THR A 147 4.22 -9.42 -22.92
N ILE A 148 4.05 -9.81 -21.65
CA ILE A 148 5.04 -10.57 -20.88
C ILE A 148 5.05 -12.02 -21.37
N ARG A 149 6.16 -12.44 -21.99
CA ARG A 149 6.24 -13.70 -22.75
C ARG A 149 5.92 -14.95 -21.94
N ASN A 150 6.26 -14.98 -20.66
CA ASN A 150 6.07 -16.16 -19.80
C ASN A 150 4.74 -16.14 -19.01
N VAL A 151 3.83 -15.22 -19.35
CA VAL A 151 2.45 -15.22 -18.84
C VAL A 151 1.55 -15.95 -19.85
N PRO A 152 0.89 -17.06 -19.47
CA PRO A 152 0.01 -17.78 -20.38
C PRO A 152 -1.25 -16.98 -20.67
N HIS A 153 -1.61 -16.77 -21.94
CA HIS A 153 -2.90 -16.13 -22.27
C HIS A 153 -4.08 -17.08 -22.09
N VAL A 154 -3.80 -18.38 -22.19
CA VAL A 154 -4.73 -19.48 -21.92
C VAL A 154 -4.00 -20.49 -21.03
N LEU A 155 -4.62 -20.83 -19.90
CA LEU A 155 -4.09 -21.82 -18.97
C LEU A 155 -4.00 -23.19 -19.64
N GLN A 156 -2.92 -23.89 -19.36
CA GLN A 156 -2.65 -25.24 -19.89
C GLN A 156 -3.09 -26.32 -18.90
N GLY A 157 -3.13 -27.57 -19.35
CA GLY A 157 -3.35 -28.72 -18.46
C GLY A 157 -4.82 -29.08 -18.23
N LYS A 158 -5.06 -29.76 -17.11
CA LYS A 158 -6.37 -30.30 -16.69
C LYS A 158 -6.80 -29.62 -15.39
N GLN A 159 -8.07 -29.78 -15.01
CA GLN A 159 -8.63 -29.23 -13.76
C GLN A 159 -8.50 -27.71 -13.64
N ILE A 160 -8.67 -27.00 -14.77
CA ILE A 160 -8.69 -25.55 -14.77
C ILE A 160 -9.98 -25.09 -14.07
N PRO A 161 -9.91 -24.21 -13.04
CA PRO A 161 -11.09 -23.66 -12.39
C PRO A 161 -11.92 -22.78 -13.33
N ASP A 162 -13.23 -22.68 -13.09
CA ASP A 162 -14.15 -21.80 -13.84
C ASP A 162 -13.66 -20.35 -13.81
N PHE A 163 -13.14 -19.94 -12.65
CA PHE A 163 -12.34 -18.74 -12.49
C PHE A 163 -11.24 -18.95 -11.46
N VAL A 164 -10.11 -18.28 -11.69
CA VAL A 164 -8.98 -18.22 -10.77
C VAL A 164 -8.20 -16.92 -10.94
N GLU A 165 -7.80 -16.33 -9.82
CA GLU A 165 -6.88 -15.21 -9.75
C GLU A 165 -5.48 -15.73 -9.36
N VAL A 166 -4.51 -15.59 -10.26
CA VAL A 166 -3.11 -15.95 -10.03
C VAL A 166 -2.34 -14.71 -9.61
N ARG A 167 -1.71 -14.75 -8.45
CA ARG A 167 -0.87 -13.68 -7.90
C ARG A 167 0.59 -14.02 -8.08
N GLY A 168 1.36 -13.01 -8.44
CA GLY A 168 2.78 -13.19 -8.69
C GLY A 168 3.54 -11.88 -8.66
N GLU A 169 4.83 -11.98 -8.92
CA GLU A 169 5.75 -10.86 -8.97
C GLU A 169 6.27 -10.72 -10.40
N ILE A 170 6.10 -9.53 -10.97
CA ILE A 170 6.75 -9.14 -12.22
C ILE A 170 8.16 -8.68 -11.87
N TYR A 171 9.16 -9.11 -12.64
CA TYR A 171 10.55 -8.78 -12.40
C TYR A 171 11.36 -8.69 -13.71
N MET A 172 12.61 -8.26 -13.61
CA MET A 172 13.64 -8.35 -14.64
C MET A 172 14.80 -9.18 -14.10
N GLN A 173 15.42 -10.00 -14.95
CA GLN A 173 16.69 -10.63 -14.60
C GLN A 173 17.80 -9.58 -14.50
N ASP A 174 18.89 -9.93 -13.81
CA ASP A 174 20.00 -9.00 -13.59
C ASP A 174 20.66 -8.61 -14.92
N ASP A 175 21.00 -9.58 -15.77
CA ASP A 175 21.57 -9.36 -17.11
C ASP A 175 20.64 -8.53 -18.03
N ASP A 176 19.34 -8.83 -17.97
CA ASP A 176 18.29 -8.13 -18.73
C ASP A 176 18.19 -6.65 -18.31
N PHE A 177 18.32 -6.38 -17.00
CA PHE A 177 18.32 -5.03 -16.44
C PHE A 177 19.60 -4.25 -16.82
N GLU A 178 20.76 -4.88 -16.74
CA GLU A 178 22.02 -4.29 -17.19
C GLU A 178 21.98 -3.93 -18.68
N ALA A 179 21.51 -4.85 -19.52
CA ALA A 179 21.36 -4.62 -20.95
C ALA A 179 20.40 -3.47 -21.27
N LEU A 180 19.26 -3.38 -20.55
CA LEU A 180 18.32 -2.27 -20.67
C LEU A 180 18.98 -0.94 -20.31
N ASN A 181 19.71 -0.88 -19.20
CA ASN A 181 20.36 0.35 -18.76
C ASN A 181 21.48 0.79 -19.71
N ASN A 182 22.29 -0.15 -20.23
CA ASN A 182 23.31 0.15 -21.23
C ASN A 182 22.68 0.73 -22.51
N THR A 183 21.62 0.09 -23.00
CA THR A 183 20.88 0.58 -24.18
C THR A 183 20.28 1.98 -23.95
N GLN A 184 19.77 2.25 -22.74
CA GLN A 184 19.23 3.57 -22.40
C GLN A 184 20.35 4.61 -22.31
N ALA A 185 21.50 4.28 -21.71
CA ALA A 185 22.63 5.19 -21.61
C ALA A 185 23.18 5.59 -22.98
N GLU A 186 23.33 4.63 -23.90
CA GLU A 186 23.78 4.88 -25.29
C GLU A 186 22.84 5.81 -26.05
N LYS A 187 21.52 5.68 -25.82
CA LYS A 187 20.48 6.52 -26.45
C LYS A 187 20.24 7.84 -25.71
N GLY A 188 20.98 8.15 -24.64
CA GLY A 188 20.76 9.33 -23.79
C GLY A 188 19.42 9.29 -23.03
N GLY A 189 18.84 8.11 -22.89
CA GLY A 189 17.58 7.86 -22.18
C GLY A 189 17.74 7.78 -20.67
N LYS A 190 16.62 7.50 -19.98
CA LYS A 190 16.60 7.38 -18.53
C LYS A 190 17.17 6.04 -18.08
N VAL A 191 18.28 6.08 -17.35
CA VAL A 191 18.85 4.93 -16.64
C VAL A 191 18.07 4.71 -15.34
N PHE A 192 17.75 3.45 -15.03
CA PHE A 192 17.03 3.07 -13.83
C PHE A 192 18.02 2.70 -12.71
N ALA A 193 17.69 3.05 -11.48
CA ALA A 193 18.55 2.78 -10.34
C ALA A 193 18.65 1.27 -10.03
N ASN A 194 17.51 0.57 -10.04
CA ASN A 194 17.43 -0.86 -9.79
C ASN A 194 16.36 -1.53 -10.67
N SER A 195 16.40 -2.86 -10.74
CA SER A 195 15.49 -3.71 -11.52
C SER A 195 14.03 -3.56 -11.09
N ARG A 196 13.75 -3.41 -9.79
CA ARG A 196 12.40 -3.16 -9.24
C ARG A 196 11.79 -1.88 -9.83
N ASN A 197 12.55 -0.78 -9.84
CA ASN A 197 12.12 0.50 -10.39
C ASN A 197 11.98 0.45 -11.91
N ALA A 198 12.90 -0.23 -12.60
CA ALA A 198 12.77 -0.48 -14.04
C ALA A 198 11.49 -1.27 -14.35
N THR A 199 11.18 -2.29 -13.56
CA THR A 199 9.98 -3.11 -13.68
C THR A 199 8.73 -2.28 -13.45
N ALA A 200 8.64 -1.54 -12.34
CA ALA A 200 7.51 -0.68 -12.01
C ALA A 200 7.25 0.39 -13.06
N GLY A 201 8.32 1.03 -13.55
CA GLY A 201 8.24 2.02 -14.61
C GLY A 201 7.84 1.42 -15.96
N THR A 202 8.16 0.15 -16.20
CA THR A 202 7.83 -0.56 -17.45
C THR A 202 6.38 -1.02 -17.45
N VAL A 203 5.93 -1.72 -16.41
CA VAL A 203 4.57 -2.26 -16.33
C VAL A 203 3.51 -1.17 -16.45
N ARG A 204 3.84 0.07 -16.06
CA ARG A 204 2.93 1.23 -16.11
C ARG A 204 3.16 2.14 -17.33
N GLN A 205 3.72 1.61 -18.43
CA GLN A 205 3.76 2.34 -19.71
C GLN A 205 2.38 2.34 -20.38
N LEU A 206 1.94 3.49 -20.88
CA LEU A 206 0.62 3.59 -21.53
C LEU A 206 0.57 2.86 -22.88
N ASN A 207 1.72 2.73 -23.53
CA ASN A 207 1.90 1.97 -24.77
C ASN A 207 2.43 0.57 -24.43
N PRO A 208 1.63 -0.50 -24.64
CA PRO A 208 2.06 -1.88 -24.40
C PRO A 208 3.26 -2.31 -25.25
N GLU A 209 3.50 -1.71 -26.42
CA GLU A 209 4.66 -2.04 -27.27
C GLU A 209 5.98 -1.74 -26.56
N ILE A 210 6.05 -0.66 -25.77
CA ILE A 210 7.23 -0.35 -24.94
C ILE A 210 7.45 -1.42 -23.87
N VAL A 211 6.37 -2.03 -23.38
CA VAL A 211 6.43 -3.14 -22.41
C VAL A 211 6.93 -4.40 -23.11
N ALA A 212 6.47 -4.67 -24.33
CA ALA A 212 6.85 -5.84 -25.13
C ALA A 212 8.34 -5.83 -25.52
N GLU A 213 8.93 -4.65 -25.72
CA GLU A 213 10.36 -4.48 -26.01
C GLU A 213 11.25 -4.72 -24.79
N ARG A 214 10.70 -4.65 -23.58
CA ARG A 214 11.48 -4.83 -22.35
C ARG A 214 11.33 -6.25 -21.82
N PRO A 215 12.42 -6.87 -21.33
CA PRO A 215 12.45 -8.28 -20.95
C PRO A 215 11.82 -8.53 -19.56
N LEU A 216 10.56 -8.16 -19.40
CA LEU A 216 9.80 -8.49 -18.19
C LEU A 216 9.52 -9.99 -18.12
N LYS A 217 9.52 -10.52 -16.89
CA LYS A 217 9.13 -11.89 -16.55
C LYS A 217 8.18 -11.88 -15.37
N PHE A 218 7.47 -12.99 -15.16
CA PHE A 218 6.53 -13.18 -14.06
C PHE A 218 6.77 -14.50 -13.34
N PHE A 219 6.81 -14.47 -12.01
CA PHE A 219 6.73 -15.66 -11.15
C PHE A 219 5.39 -15.70 -10.44
N ALA A 220 4.70 -16.83 -10.49
CA ALA A 220 3.48 -17.06 -9.72
C ALA A 220 3.82 -17.56 -8.30
N TYR A 221 3.13 -17.04 -7.27
CA TYR A 221 3.40 -17.39 -5.87
C TYR A 221 2.15 -17.64 -5.00
N ALA A 222 0.93 -17.30 -5.45
CA ALA A 222 -0.29 -17.55 -4.69
C ALA A 222 -1.55 -17.48 -5.56
N LEU A 223 -2.66 -18.00 -5.04
CA LEU A 223 -3.99 -17.83 -5.61
C LEU A 223 -4.84 -16.86 -4.78
N GLY A 224 -5.54 -15.96 -5.47
CA GLY A 224 -6.55 -15.07 -4.90
C GLY A 224 -7.96 -15.66 -4.98
N ASP A 225 -8.91 -14.89 -5.51
CA ASP A 225 -10.29 -15.33 -5.79
C ASP A 225 -10.30 -16.55 -6.71
N LYS A 226 -11.03 -17.61 -6.33
CA LYS A 226 -11.00 -18.90 -7.04
C LYS A 226 -12.27 -19.72 -6.81
N SER A 227 -12.64 -20.50 -7.82
CA SER A 227 -13.81 -21.38 -7.83
C SER A 227 -13.56 -22.78 -7.24
N GLN A 228 -12.29 -23.13 -6.98
CA GLN A 228 -11.89 -24.43 -6.44
C GLN A 228 -11.07 -24.26 -5.16
N ALA A 229 -11.26 -25.17 -4.22
CA ALA A 229 -10.49 -25.24 -2.97
C ALA A 229 -9.26 -26.14 -3.14
N TYR A 230 -8.20 -25.82 -2.40
CA TYR A 230 -6.94 -26.56 -2.34
C TYR A 230 -6.62 -26.85 -0.87
N GLY A 231 -5.99 -28.00 -0.61
CA GLY A 231 -5.64 -28.40 0.75
C GLY A 231 -4.37 -27.73 1.25
N SER A 232 -3.41 -27.44 0.36
CA SER A 232 -2.14 -26.82 0.74
C SER A 232 -1.63 -25.77 -0.24
N HIS A 233 -0.80 -24.86 0.25
CA HIS A 233 -0.15 -23.86 -0.56
C HIS A 233 0.81 -24.50 -1.58
N GLN A 234 1.53 -25.55 -1.19
CA GLN A 234 2.33 -26.33 -2.12
C GLN A 234 1.50 -26.91 -3.28
N GLU A 235 0.28 -27.36 -3.01
CA GLU A 235 -0.64 -27.82 -4.04
C GLU A 235 -1.06 -26.69 -4.98
N GLU A 236 -1.31 -25.49 -4.47
CA GLU A 236 -1.57 -24.31 -5.31
C GLU A 236 -0.39 -24.00 -6.24
N LEU A 237 0.84 -24.00 -5.71
CA LEU A 237 2.07 -23.79 -6.48
C LEU A 237 2.21 -24.83 -7.60
N ASN A 238 1.98 -26.10 -7.28
CA ASN A 238 2.06 -27.19 -8.25
C ASN A 238 1.01 -27.03 -9.37
N ASN A 239 -0.21 -26.62 -9.03
CA ASN A 239 -1.25 -26.36 -10.02
C ASN A 239 -0.93 -25.16 -10.91
N MET A 240 -0.41 -24.06 -10.35
CA MET A 240 0.03 -22.91 -11.15
C MET A 240 1.13 -23.31 -12.15
N ASN A 241 2.10 -24.12 -11.71
CA ASN A 241 3.13 -24.65 -12.59
C ASN A 241 2.53 -25.53 -13.71
N ALA A 242 1.58 -26.41 -13.36
CA ALA A 242 0.87 -27.24 -14.34
C ALA A 242 0.01 -26.44 -15.34
N TRP A 243 -0.45 -25.25 -14.96
CA TRP A 243 -1.18 -24.33 -15.84
C TRP A 243 -0.29 -23.51 -16.78
N GLY A 244 1.03 -23.69 -16.71
CA GLY A 244 1.99 -23.03 -17.58
C GLY A 244 2.63 -21.76 -17.00
N PHE A 245 2.43 -21.49 -15.71
CA PHE A 245 3.20 -20.45 -15.04
C PHE A 245 4.58 -20.96 -14.63
N HIS A 246 5.51 -20.02 -14.47
CA HIS A 246 6.77 -20.29 -13.81
C HIS A 246 6.59 -20.06 -12.32
N VAL A 247 6.83 -21.10 -11.53
CA VAL A 247 6.99 -21.00 -10.07
C VAL A 247 8.49 -21.14 -9.78
N VAL A 248 8.99 -20.42 -8.79
CA VAL A 248 10.41 -20.47 -8.40
C VAL A 248 10.80 -21.90 -7.99
N GLU A 249 12.02 -22.32 -8.34
CA GLU A 249 12.48 -23.69 -8.09
C GLU A 249 12.89 -23.90 -6.62
N GLU A 250 13.29 -22.83 -5.93
CA GLU A 250 13.76 -22.85 -4.55
C GLU A 250 12.63 -22.90 -3.50
N VAL A 251 11.43 -23.35 -3.88
CA VAL A 251 10.35 -23.62 -2.94
C VAL A 251 10.74 -24.80 -2.05
N ALA A 252 10.61 -24.65 -0.74
CA ALA A 252 10.83 -25.73 0.21
C ALA A 252 9.69 -25.83 1.23
N VAL A 253 9.26 -27.06 1.56
CA VAL A 253 8.35 -27.33 2.68
C VAL A 253 9.20 -27.74 3.88
N LEU A 254 9.19 -26.91 4.92
CA LEU A 254 10.06 -26.98 6.08
C LEU A 254 9.28 -27.34 7.34
N ASP A 255 9.94 -28.05 8.24
CA ASP A 255 9.38 -28.53 9.51
C ASP A 255 10.24 -28.01 10.68
N GLY A 256 9.70 -27.06 11.43
CA GLY A 256 10.36 -26.43 12.58
C GLY A 256 11.44 -25.39 12.24
N LEU A 257 11.91 -24.68 13.29
CA LEU A 257 12.85 -23.57 13.17
C LEU A 257 14.20 -24.00 12.55
N SER A 258 14.75 -25.16 12.92
CA SER A 258 16.06 -25.60 12.43
C SER A 258 16.08 -25.71 10.90
N ALA A 259 15.06 -26.35 10.30
CA ALA A 259 14.93 -26.48 8.86
C ALA A 259 14.76 -25.10 8.17
N ILE A 260 14.03 -24.19 8.82
CA ILE A 260 13.86 -22.80 8.36
C ILE A 260 15.22 -22.07 8.32
N MET A 261 16.02 -22.17 9.38
CA MET A 261 17.31 -21.48 9.45
C MET A 261 18.37 -22.10 8.56
N GLU A 262 18.34 -23.42 8.34
CA GLU A 262 19.18 -24.09 7.34
C GLU A 262 18.83 -23.63 5.92
N ASN A 263 17.54 -23.58 5.58
CA ASN A 263 17.08 -23.06 4.30
C ASN A 263 17.47 -21.58 4.10
N TYR A 264 17.36 -20.76 5.15
CA TYR A 264 17.78 -19.36 5.13
C TYR A 264 19.25 -19.20 4.74
N LYS A 265 20.15 -19.95 5.38
CA LYS A 265 21.59 -19.90 5.08
C LYS A 265 21.86 -20.34 3.64
N ALA A 266 21.27 -21.44 3.22
CA ALA A 266 21.46 -21.98 1.87
C ALA A 266 21.00 -21.01 0.78
N LEU A 267 19.82 -20.39 0.94
CA LEU A 267 19.30 -19.45 -0.06
C LEU A 267 20.03 -18.10 -0.02
N HIS A 268 20.47 -17.65 1.16
CA HIS A 268 21.31 -16.45 1.29
C HIS A 268 22.63 -16.58 0.52
N GLU A 269 23.28 -17.75 0.59
CA GLU A 269 24.50 -18.03 -0.19
C GLU A 269 24.20 -18.16 -1.68
N LYS A 270 23.09 -18.81 -2.06
CA LYS A 270 22.70 -19.00 -3.46
C LYS A 270 22.25 -17.69 -4.14
N ARG A 271 21.82 -16.68 -3.37
CA ARG A 271 21.24 -15.41 -3.86
C ARG A 271 21.99 -14.80 -5.05
N VAL A 272 23.32 -14.76 -5.01
CA VAL A 272 24.17 -14.12 -6.04
C VAL A 272 24.09 -14.85 -7.40
N ASN A 273 23.69 -16.12 -7.40
CA ASN A 273 23.66 -16.98 -8.58
C ASN A 273 22.24 -17.26 -9.11
N LEU A 274 21.22 -16.60 -8.57
CA LEU A 274 19.83 -16.81 -9.01
C LEU A 274 19.52 -16.14 -10.37
N GLY A 275 20.29 -15.11 -10.74
CA GLY A 275 20.06 -14.32 -11.96
C GLY A 275 18.84 -13.40 -11.88
N TYR A 276 18.28 -13.21 -10.68
CA TYR A 276 17.26 -12.24 -10.39
C TYR A 276 17.37 -11.78 -8.92
N PRO A 277 16.93 -10.55 -8.61
CA PRO A 277 17.11 -10.00 -7.29
C PRO A 277 16.04 -10.51 -6.32
N ILE A 278 16.51 -10.94 -5.15
CA ILE A 278 15.68 -11.27 -3.99
C ILE A 278 16.13 -10.47 -2.78
N ASP A 279 15.19 -10.10 -1.91
CA ASP A 279 15.43 -9.28 -0.70
C ASP A 279 15.19 -10.03 0.62
N GLY A 280 14.96 -11.34 0.55
CA GLY A 280 14.71 -12.21 1.69
C GLY A 280 14.01 -13.51 1.29
N ILE A 281 13.33 -14.11 2.25
CA ILE A 281 12.52 -15.32 2.11
C ILE A 281 11.12 -15.05 2.66
N VAL A 282 10.09 -15.52 1.98
CA VAL A 282 8.71 -15.52 2.49
C VAL A 282 8.42 -16.88 3.09
N TYR A 283 8.01 -16.90 4.35
CA TYR A 283 7.50 -18.07 5.04
C TYR A 283 5.98 -18.02 5.09
N LYS A 284 5.32 -19.10 4.69
CA LYS A 284 3.86 -19.23 4.69
C LYS A 284 3.45 -20.54 5.35
N VAL A 285 2.40 -20.54 6.17
CA VAL A 285 1.78 -21.80 6.64
C VAL A 285 1.32 -22.61 5.43
N ASN A 286 1.73 -23.87 5.31
CA ASN A 286 1.42 -24.68 4.14
C ASN A 286 -0.06 -25.07 4.05
N ASP A 287 -0.75 -25.24 5.16
CA ASP A 287 -2.16 -25.67 5.19
C ASP A 287 -3.11 -24.50 4.94
N ILE A 288 -3.95 -24.60 3.90
CA ILE A 288 -4.86 -23.50 3.49
C ILE A 288 -6.00 -23.28 4.49
N ASP A 289 -6.47 -24.33 5.16
CA ASP A 289 -7.53 -24.18 6.16
C ASP A 289 -6.99 -23.53 7.43
N LEU A 290 -5.73 -23.81 7.80
CA LEU A 290 -5.05 -23.06 8.86
C LEU A 290 -4.81 -21.60 8.48
N GLN A 291 -4.47 -21.29 7.22
CA GLN A 291 -4.37 -19.90 6.76
C GLN A 291 -5.70 -19.15 6.92
N LYS A 292 -6.83 -19.78 6.57
CA LYS A 292 -8.17 -19.20 6.74
C LYS A 292 -8.48 -18.92 8.21
N ARG A 293 -8.16 -19.86 9.11
CA ARG A 293 -8.34 -19.70 10.57
C ARG A 293 -7.49 -18.58 11.13
N LEU A 294 -6.22 -18.53 10.75
CA LEU A 294 -5.26 -17.49 11.17
C LEU A 294 -5.66 -16.09 10.66
N GLY A 295 -6.27 -16.00 9.49
CA GLY A 295 -6.77 -14.74 8.95
C GLY A 295 -5.69 -13.67 8.78
N PHE A 296 -6.09 -12.41 8.98
CA PHE A 296 -5.27 -11.24 8.68
C PHE A 296 -5.28 -10.25 9.85
N VAL A 297 -4.15 -9.58 10.05
CA VAL A 297 -4.12 -8.29 10.75
C VAL A 297 -4.24 -7.16 9.72
N ALA A 298 -4.47 -5.93 10.19
CA ALA A 298 -4.89 -4.81 9.35
C ALA A 298 -3.99 -4.47 8.13
N ARG A 299 -2.76 -4.99 8.03
CA ARG A 299 -1.87 -4.83 6.84
C ARG A 299 -1.23 -6.10 6.32
N ALA A 300 -1.40 -7.24 7.00
CA ALA A 300 -0.64 -8.46 6.69
C ALA A 300 -1.36 -9.72 7.15
N PRO A 301 -1.16 -10.87 6.47
CA PRO A 301 -1.62 -12.16 6.96
C PRO A 301 -0.90 -12.56 8.24
N ARG A 302 -1.60 -13.23 9.17
CA ARG A 302 -0.95 -13.85 10.35
C ARG A 302 -0.15 -15.09 9.99
N TRP A 303 -0.51 -15.72 8.88
CA TRP A 303 0.04 -16.99 8.40
C TRP A 303 1.26 -16.84 7.48
N ALA A 304 1.73 -15.62 7.23
CA ALA A 304 2.95 -15.40 6.45
C ALA A 304 3.81 -14.23 6.95
N ILE A 305 5.13 -14.38 6.80
CA ILE A 305 6.12 -13.37 7.21
C ILE A 305 7.28 -13.34 6.20
N ALA A 306 7.89 -12.18 6.01
CA ALA A 306 9.09 -11.99 5.18
C ALA A 306 10.34 -11.91 6.06
N HIS A 307 11.20 -12.93 6.01
CA HIS A 307 12.52 -12.91 6.63
C HIS A 307 13.52 -12.21 5.71
N LYS A 308 13.81 -10.95 6.03
CA LYS A 308 14.69 -10.10 5.23
C LYS A 308 16.14 -10.50 5.38
N PHE A 309 16.88 -10.43 4.27
CA PHE A 309 18.33 -10.49 4.34
C PHE A 309 18.89 -9.20 4.97
N PRO A 310 20.09 -9.26 5.58
CA PRO A 310 20.74 -8.08 6.11
C PRO A 310 20.87 -7.01 5.03
N ALA A 311 20.57 -5.77 5.40
CA ALA A 311 20.73 -4.63 4.50
C ALA A 311 22.21 -4.48 4.12
N GLU A 312 22.46 -4.15 2.85
CA GLU A 312 23.80 -3.75 2.43
C GLU A 312 24.19 -2.48 3.18
N GLN A 313 25.37 -2.51 3.81
CA GLN A 313 25.96 -1.36 4.48
C GLN A 313 27.11 -0.81 3.63
N VAL A 314 27.10 0.49 3.42
CA VAL A 314 28.20 1.20 2.75
C VAL A 314 28.66 2.34 3.63
N THR A 315 29.90 2.79 3.43
CA THR A 315 30.42 3.98 4.13
C THR A 315 30.35 5.20 3.23
N THR A 316 29.93 6.35 3.77
CA THR A 316 29.99 7.65 3.08
C THR A 316 30.27 8.78 4.06
N VAL A 317 30.49 10.00 3.57
CA VAL A 317 30.78 11.17 4.41
C VAL A 317 29.50 11.90 4.78
N LEU A 318 29.33 12.21 6.07
CA LEU A 318 28.28 13.06 6.61
C LEU A 318 28.64 14.54 6.40
N LYS A 319 28.03 15.19 5.42
CA LYS A 319 28.29 16.59 5.06
C LYS A 319 27.67 17.59 6.04
N SER A 320 26.44 17.35 6.45
CA SER A 320 25.70 18.20 7.39
C SER A 320 24.51 17.44 7.97
N ILE A 321 23.87 18.01 8.99
CA ILE A 321 22.61 17.53 9.54
C ILE A 321 21.60 18.65 9.41
N GLU A 322 20.50 18.38 8.72
CA GLU A 322 19.34 19.27 8.65
C GLU A 322 18.25 18.78 9.60
N VAL A 323 17.45 19.69 10.12
CA VAL A 323 16.34 19.36 11.02
C VAL A 323 15.02 19.66 10.32
N GLN A 324 14.18 18.63 10.21
CA GLN A 324 12.86 18.72 9.61
C GLN A 324 11.79 18.74 10.69
N VAL A 325 10.69 19.45 10.43
CA VAL A 325 9.52 19.49 11.31
C VAL A 325 8.42 18.68 10.63
N GLY A 326 8.04 17.56 11.25
CA GLY A 326 6.97 16.70 10.74
C GLY A 326 5.58 17.29 11.01
N ARG A 327 4.56 16.64 10.42
CA ARG A 327 3.13 17.01 10.55
C ARG A 327 2.67 17.23 11.99
N THR A 328 3.03 16.34 12.91
CA THR A 328 2.65 16.41 14.33
C THR A 328 3.65 17.21 15.17
N GLY A 329 4.54 17.96 14.54
CA GLY A 329 5.55 18.79 15.19
C GLY A 329 6.86 18.06 15.49
N ASN A 330 6.98 16.75 15.23
CA ASN A 330 8.20 15.98 15.46
C ASN A 330 9.43 16.63 14.79
N ILE A 331 10.45 16.91 15.57
CA ILE A 331 11.71 17.51 15.15
C ILE A 331 12.69 16.39 14.81
N THR A 332 12.87 16.13 13.51
CA THR A 332 13.61 14.96 13.01
C THR A 332 14.93 15.38 12.37
N PRO A 333 16.08 14.93 12.90
CA PRO A 333 17.37 15.16 12.26
C PRO A 333 17.56 14.24 11.04
N VAL A 334 18.04 14.82 9.94
CA VAL A 334 18.31 14.15 8.67
C VAL A 334 19.76 14.41 8.27
N ALA A 335 20.53 13.34 8.15
CA ALA A 335 21.89 13.36 7.64
C ALA A 335 21.90 13.72 6.15
N LYS A 336 22.72 14.70 5.77
CA LYS A 336 23.11 14.97 4.38
C LYS A 336 24.42 14.29 4.09
N LEU A 337 24.41 13.41 3.11
CA LEU A 337 25.53 12.53 2.81
C LEU A 337 26.18 12.92 1.49
N GLU A 338 27.47 12.64 1.36
CA GLU A 338 28.07 12.47 0.04
C GLU A 338 27.31 11.35 -0.69
N PRO A 339 26.81 11.57 -1.93
CA PRO A 339 26.02 10.58 -2.64
C PRO A 339 26.75 9.24 -2.73
N VAL A 340 26.12 8.18 -2.24
CA VAL A 340 26.67 6.83 -2.22
C VAL A 340 25.65 5.82 -2.72
N ALA A 341 26.08 4.83 -3.50
CA ALA A 341 25.21 3.74 -3.92
C ALA A 341 25.05 2.73 -2.78
N VAL A 342 23.81 2.42 -2.39
CA VAL A 342 23.46 1.40 -1.39
C VAL A 342 22.16 0.70 -1.76
N GLY A 343 22.15 -0.63 -1.85
CA GLY A 343 20.97 -1.39 -2.27
C GLY A 343 20.42 -0.94 -3.62
N GLY A 344 21.31 -0.73 -4.60
CA GLY A 344 20.95 -0.33 -5.97
C GLY A 344 20.37 1.08 -6.14
N VAL A 345 20.48 1.99 -5.16
CA VAL A 345 20.05 3.39 -5.31
C VAL A 345 21.13 4.32 -4.76
N VAL A 346 21.31 5.47 -5.40
CA VAL A 346 22.17 6.54 -4.88
C VAL A 346 21.44 7.30 -3.77
N VAL A 347 21.98 7.23 -2.56
CA VAL A 347 21.46 7.86 -1.36
C VAL A 347 22.31 9.08 -1.02
N SER A 348 21.64 10.21 -0.78
CA SER A 348 22.25 11.45 -0.29
C SER A 348 21.62 11.94 1.03
N ASN A 349 20.60 11.24 1.54
CA ASN A 349 19.91 11.57 2.78
C ASN A 349 19.69 10.29 3.59
N ALA A 350 19.89 10.37 4.91
CA ALA A 350 19.57 9.28 5.83
C ALA A 350 18.94 9.82 7.12
N THR A 351 18.06 9.05 7.75
CA THR A 351 17.50 9.43 9.06
C THR A 351 18.54 9.25 10.16
N LEU A 352 18.52 10.17 11.13
CA LEU A 352 19.24 10.07 12.40
C LEU A 352 18.30 9.85 13.58
N HIS A 353 17.03 9.52 13.32
CA HIS A 353 15.96 9.28 14.30
C HIS A 353 15.63 10.47 15.22
N ASN A 354 16.48 10.83 16.16
CA ASN A 354 16.28 11.88 17.18
C ASN A 354 17.62 12.34 17.77
N GLU A 355 17.58 13.28 18.72
CA GLU A 355 18.77 13.83 19.37
C GLU A 355 19.57 12.76 20.13
N ASP A 356 18.89 11.89 20.89
CA ASP A 356 19.55 10.84 21.68
C ASP A 356 20.34 9.89 20.78
N TYR A 357 19.78 9.51 19.64
CA TYR A 357 20.42 8.62 18.68
C TYR A 357 21.77 9.18 18.17
N ILE A 358 21.83 10.50 17.93
CA ILE A 358 23.05 11.21 17.54
C ILE A 358 24.06 11.19 18.69
N LYS A 359 23.61 11.47 19.92
CA LYS A 359 24.46 11.54 21.12
C LYS A 359 25.05 10.18 21.49
N GLU A 360 24.22 9.14 21.53
CA GLU A 360 24.60 7.77 21.89
C GLU A 360 25.67 7.19 20.95
N ARG A 361 25.64 7.57 19.67
CA ARG A 361 26.59 7.12 18.64
C ARG A 361 27.70 8.13 18.35
N ASP A 362 27.75 9.22 19.11
CA ASP A 362 28.66 10.36 18.94
C ASP A 362 28.80 10.77 17.46
N ILE A 363 27.69 10.91 16.74
CA ILE A 363 27.70 11.24 15.30
C ILE A 363 28.05 12.72 15.12
N ARG A 364 29.07 13.02 14.31
CA ARG A 364 29.58 14.38 14.08
C ARG A 364 29.59 14.76 12.61
N ILE A 365 29.39 16.04 12.32
CA ILE A 365 29.51 16.56 10.96
C ILE A 365 30.95 16.38 10.48
N GLY A 366 31.10 15.83 9.27
CA GLY A 366 32.39 15.46 8.68
C GLY A 366 32.77 13.98 8.88
N ASP A 367 32.07 13.24 9.75
CA ASP A 367 32.37 11.82 9.97
C ASP A 367 32.17 10.99 8.70
N THR A 368 33.00 9.96 8.54
CA THR A 368 32.64 8.83 7.66
C THR A 368 31.71 7.91 8.44
N VAL A 369 30.53 7.64 7.89
CA VAL A 369 29.44 6.89 8.57
C VAL A 369 29.03 5.67 7.77
N PHE A 370 28.63 4.61 8.47
CA PHE A 370 27.94 3.47 7.86
C PHE A 370 26.48 3.84 7.61
N VAL A 371 26.04 3.66 6.37
CA VAL A 371 24.68 3.88 5.91
C VAL A 371 24.12 2.56 5.45
N GLU A 372 22.95 2.22 5.95
CA GLU A 372 22.23 1.03 5.54
C GLU A 372 20.90 1.40 4.90
N ARG A 373 20.47 0.54 3.98
CA ARG A 373 19.16 0.61 3.36
C ARG A 373 18.57 -0.78 3.23
N ALA A 374 17.42 -1.01 3.85
CA ALA A 374 16.66 -2.24 3.72
C ALA A 374 15.53 -2.04 2.70
N GLY A 375 15.66 -2.61 1.50
CA GLY A 375 14.66 -2.48 0.43
C GLY A 375 14.36 -1.02 0.06
N ASP A 376 13.08 -0.68 -0.08
CA ASP A 376 12.61 0.68 -0.42
C ASP A 376 12.35 1.59 0.79
N VAL A 377 12.93 1.28 1.95
CA VAL A 377 12.77 2.05 3.19
C VAL A 377 13.75 3.24 3.23
N ILE A 378 13.41 4.27 4.01
CA ILE A 378 14.27 5.43 4.29
C ILE A 378 15.64 4.93 4.80
N PRO A 379 16.76 5.32 4.15
CA PRO A 379 18.10 4.95 4.61
C PRO A 379 18.39 5.51 6.01
N LYS A 380 19.20 4.80 6.79
CA LYS A 380 19.60 5.25 8.13
C LYS A 380 21.10 5.19 8.32
N VAL A 381 21.64 6.11 9.12
CA VAL A 381 23.02 6.02 9.59
C VAL A 381 23.08 5.02 10.74
N VAL A 382 23.95 4.02 10.67
CA VAL A 382 24.06 2.94 11.66
C VAL A 382 25.07 3.28 12.75
N SER A 383 26.25 3.73 12.32
CA SER A 383 27.40 3.99 13.19
C SER A 383 28.45 4.85 12.47
N VAL A 384 29.42 5.35 13.23
CA VAL A 384 30.57 6.11 12.71
C VAL A 384 31.75 5.16 12.47
N VAL A 385 32.51 5.40 11.40
CA VAL A 385 33.83 4.78 11.20
C VAL A 385 34.86 5.56 12.03
N GLU A 386 34.97 5.24 13.32
CA GLU A 386 35.80 6.01 14.27
C GLU A 386 37.25 6.17 13.82
N SER A 387 37.83 5.14 13.19
CA SER A 387 39.21 5.16 12.69
C SER A 387 39.46 6.19 11.58
N LYS A 388 38.41 6.74 10.96
CA LYS A 388 38.48 7.77 9.91
C LYS A 388 38.03 9.14 10.42
N ARG A 389 37.77 9.30 11.72
CA ARG A 389 37.32 10.57 12.28
C ARG A 389 38.44 11.61 12.20
N LEU A 390 38.13 12.75 11.60
CA LEU A 390 39.01 13.91 11.60
C LEU A 390 38.99 14.58 12.98
N SER A 391 40.12 15.14 13.38
CA SER A 391 40.28 15.79 14.69
C SER A 391 39.40 17.03 14.88
N ASP A 392 38.95 17.64 13.79
CA ASP A 392 38.09 18.83 13.72
C ASP A 392 36.61 18.50 13.51
N ALA A 393 36.20 17.23 13.60
CA ALA A 393 34.80 16.82 13.46
C ALA A 393 33.89 17.51 14.49
N LEU A 394 32.88 18.22 13.99
CA LEU A 394 32.01 19.09 14.79
C LEU A 394 30.82 18.31 15.36
N LYS A 395 30.62 18.40 16.68
CA LYS A 395 29.41 17.91 17.32
C LYS A 395 28.19 18.67 16.79
N PHE A 396 27.10 17.95 16.59
CA PHE A 396 25.82 18.57 16.22
C PHE A 396 25.13 19.12 17.47
N ASP A 397 24.85 20.43 17.46
CA ASP A 397 24.03 21.08 18.48
C ASP A 397 22.57 21.04 18.04
N PHE A 398 21.74 20.31 18.78
CA PHE A 398 20.33 20.15 18.44
C PHE A 398 19.60 21.47 18.72
N PRO A 399 18.73 21.95 17.80
CA PRO A 399 18.11 23.25 17.97
C PRO A 399 17.21 23.28 19.22
N LYS A 400 17.19 24.41 19.93
CA LYS A 400 16.29 24.63 21.09
C LYS A 400 14.95 25.22 20.70
N GLN A 401 14.84 25.69 19.46
CA GLN A 401 13.64 26.31 18.90
C GLN A 401 13.32 25.67 17.56
N CYS A 402 12.04 25.69 17.20
CA CYS A 402 11.55 25.11 15.97
C CYS A 402 12.16 25.83 14.77
N PRO A 403 12.86 25.14 13.86
CA PRO A 403 13.52 25.79 12.72
C PRO A 403 12.52 26.39 11.72
N SER A 404 11.23 26.04 11.81
CA SER A 404 10.19 26.57 10.93
C SER A 404 9.49 27.81 11.48
N CYS A 405 9.22 27.89 12.79
CA CYS A 405 8.41 28.96 13.37
C CYS A 405 9.08 29.72 14.53
N GLY A 406 10.28 29.31 14.95
CA GLY A 406 11.03 29.94 16.04
C GLY A 406 10.47 29.70 17.45
N HIS A 407 9.34 29.01 17.59
CA HIS A 407 8.76 28.69 18.89
C HIS A 407 9.57 27.61 19.63
N ASP A 408 9.47 27.57 20.95
CA ASP A 408 10.19 26.57 21.74
C ASP A 408 9.72 25.15 21.39
N ILE A 409 10.67 24.21 21.37
CA ILE A 409 10.38 22.80 21.21
C ILE A 409 10.38 22.13 22.58
N VAL A 410 9.45 21.20 22.77
CA VAL A 410 9.26 20.48 24.03
C VAL A 410 9.47 19.00 23.77
N ARG A 411 10.12 18.32 24.72
CA ARG A 411 10.19 16.87 24.74
C ARG A 411 9.19 16.37 25.78
N VAL A 412 8.14 15.70 25.31
CA VAL A 412 7.08 15.17 26.17
C VAL A 412 7.65 14.01 27.00
N GLU A 413 7.24 13.89 28.26
CA GLU A 413 7.68 12.82 29.14
C GLU A 413 7.35 11.44 28.53
N GLY A 414 8.33 10.55 28.46
CA GLY A 414 8.22 9.24 27.80
C GLY A 414 8.49 9.23 26.29
N GLU A 415 8.65 10.39 25.65
CA GLU A 415 8.98 10.46 24.22
C GLU A 415 10.47 10.75 23.94
N ALA A 416 10.98 10.16 22.87
CA ALA A 416 12.37 10.38 22.43
C ALA A 416 12.55 11.64 21.56
N ALA A 417 11.49 12.04 20.85
CA ALA A 417 11.56 13.17 19.91
C ALA A 417 11.17 14.48 20.60
N TYR A 418 11.85 15.57 20.21
CA TYR A 418 11.33 16.90 20.47
C TYR A 418 10.17 17.21 19.52
N LYS A 419 9.22 18.03 19.97
CA LYS A 419 8.05 18.45 19.21
C LYS A 419 7.90 19.98 19.23
N CYS A 420 7.52 20.54 18.08
CA CYS A 420 7.00 21.90 17.98
C CYS A 420 5.54 21.90 18.47
N ILE A 421 5.27 22.61 19.57
CA ILE A 421 3.92 22.71 20.16
C ILE A 421 3.02 23.75 19.49
N ASN A 422 3.56 24.55 18.56
CA ASN A 422 2.82 25.56 17.83
C ASN A 422 1.99 24.94 16.68
N HIS A 423 1.06 24.05 17.01
CA HIS A 423 0.32 23.23 16.04
C HIS A 423 -0.49 24.06 15.02
N THR A 424 -1.04 25.20 15.45
CA THR A 424 -1.97 25.98 14.63
C THR A 424 -1.28 27.00 13.74
N ALA A 425 -0.09 27.47 14.11
CA ALA A 425 0.62 28.50 13.35
C ALA A 425 2.00 28.09 12.82
N CYS A 426 2.50 26.87 13.07
CA CYS A 426 3.78 26.42 12.52
C CYS A 426 3.67 26.16 11.00
N PRO A 427 4.40 26.91 10.14
CA PRO A 427 4.28 26.78 8.68
C PRO A 427 4.61 25.37 8.17
N ALA A 428 5.64 24.73 8.74
CA ALA A 428 5.99 23.36 8.36
C ALA A 428 4.90 22.34 8.74
N GLN A 429 4.25 22.49 9.91
CA GLN A 429 3.15 21.60 10.29
C GLN A 429 1.95 21.79 9.36
N GLN A 430 1.59 23.03 9.02
CA GLN A 430 0.51 23.32 8.08
C GLN A 430 0.79 22.75 6.69
N ARG A 431 2.02 22.95 6.18
CA ARG A 431 2.46 22.36 4.92
C ARG A 431 2.37 20.84 4.92
N GLU A 432 2.94 20.16 5.91
CA GLU A 432 2.91 18.69 6.00
C GLU A 432 1.48 18.16 6.21
N GLN A 433 0.63 18.92 6.88
CA GLN A 433 -0.80 18.62 7.01
C GLN A 433 -1.50 18.65 5.65
N MET A 434 -1.26 19.68 4.84
CA MET A 434 -1.81 19.75 3.48
C MET A 434 -1.30 18.61 2.59
N VAL A 435 0.00 18.30 2.65
CA VAL A 435 0.60 17.17 1.91
C VAL A 435 -0.04 15.84 2.32
N HIS A 436 -0.31 15.65 3.62
CA HIS A 436 -1.02 14.49 4.11
C HIS A 436 -2.46 14.44 3.59
N VAL A 437 -3.19 15.56 3.65
CA VAL A 437 -4.58 15.68 3.18
C VAL A 437 -4.71 15.29 1.70
N VAL A 438 -3.85 15.82 0.82
CA VAL A 438 -3.91 15.53 -0.63
C VAL A 438 -3.42 14.14 -1.00
N SER A 439 -2.78 13.42 -0.08
CA SER A 439 -2.18 12.11 -0.34
C SER A 439 -3.20 11.04 -0.75
N LYS A 440 -2.69 10.02 -1.46
CA LYS A 440 -3.50 8.91 -1.98
C LYS A 440 -4.37 8.23 -0.93
N ASN A 441 -3.89 8.06 0.31
CA ASN A 441 -4.65 7.36 1.35
C ASN A 441 -5.64 8.25 2.11
N VAL A 442 -5.73 9.54 1.77
CA VAL A 442 -6.56 10.53 2.47
C VAL A 442 -7.59 11.11 1.50
N PHE A 443 -7.38 12.27 0.86
CA PHE A 443 -8.33 12.77 -0.13
C PHE A 443 -8.04 12.36 -1.58
N ASP A 444 -6.84 11.83 -1.86
CA ASP A 444 -6.45 11.36 -3.21
C ASP A 444 -6.66 12.45 -4.28
N ILE A 445 -6.06 13.62 -4.03
CA ILE A 445 -6.20 14.78 -4.92
C ILE A 445 -5.07 14.73 -5.95
N ASP A 446 -5.36 14.16 -7.11
CA ASP A 446 -4.44 14.06 -8.23
C ASP A 446 -4.01 15.45 -8.72
N GLY A 447 -2.70 15.62 -8.93
CA GLY A 447 -2.10 16.86 -9.40
C GLY A 447 -1.71 17.86 -8.31
N LEU A 448 -2.14 17.68 -7.05
CA LEU A 448 -1.61 18.42 -5.90
C LEU A 448 -0.54 17.61 -5.16
N GLY A 449 0.73 17.80 -5.53
CA GLY A 449 1.87 17.26 -4.79
C GLY A 449 2.54 18.29 -3.89
N PRO A 450 3.59 17.90 -3.12
CA PRO A 450 4.31 18.82 -2.23
C PRO A 450 4.79 20.10 -2.92
N LYS A 451 5.25 20.01 -4.18
CA LYS A 451 5.70 21.18 -4.95
C LYS A 451 4.57 22.16 -5.27
N GLN A 452 3.37 21.65 -5.54
CA GLN A 452 2.20 22.49 -5.80
C GLN A 452 1.73 23.16 -4.50
N ILE A 453 1.72 22.42 -3.39
CA ILE A 453 1.42 22.96 -2.06
C ILE A 453 2.40 24.09 -1.71
N ASP A 454 3.70 23.87 -1.90
CA ASP A 454 4.73 24.89 -1.67
C ASP A 454 4.46 26.17 -2.47
N LEU A 455 4.19 26.00 -3.77
CA LEU A 455 3.94 27.12 -4.66
C LEU A 455 2.66 27.88 -4.30
N PHE A 456 1.58 27.17 -3.97
CA PHE A 456 0.30 27.81 -3.63
C PHE A 456 0.35 28.49 -2.26
N LEU A 457 1.14 27.97 -1.31
CA LEU A 457 1.48 28.66 -0.07
C LEU A 457 2.29 29.93 -0.34
N GLU A 458 3.34 29.85 -1.18
CA GLU A 458 4.16 31.01 -1.55
C GLU A 458 3.34 32.11 -2.23
N LYS A 459 2.38 31.74 -3.08
CA LYS A 459 1.45 32.67 -3.74
C LYS A 459 0.31 33.15 -2.85
N GLY A 460 0.14 32.60 -1.66
CA GLY A 460 -0.92 32.94 -0.73
C GLY A 460 -2.31 32.50 -1.17
N PHE A 461 -2.41 31.52 -2.08
CA PHE A 461 -3.69 30.94 -2.51
C PHE A 461 -4.30 30.03 -1.45
N ILE A 462 -3.46 29.46 -0.59
CA ILE A 462 -3.85 28.61 0.53
C ILE A 462 -3.05 29.01 1.77
N GLN A 463 -3.64 28.86 2.96
CA GLN A 463 -2.98 29.06 4.25
C GLN A 463 -3.16 27.86 5.18
N ASP A 464 -4.32 27.21 5.10
CA ASP A 464 -4.60 25.92 5.72
C ASP A 464 -5.17 24.94 4.70
N TRP A 465 -5.42 23.70 5.12
CA TRP A 465 -5.91 22.67 4.21
C TRP A 465 -7.39 22.85 3.82
N ALA A 466 -8.15 23.71 4.51
CA ALA A 466 -9.52 24.01 4.10
C ALA A 466 -9.55 24.82 2.81
N ASP A 467 -8.55 25.69 2.59
CA ASP A 467 -8.42 26.54 1.40
C ASP A 467 -8.16 25.73 0.12
N ILE A 468 -7.72 24.47 0.24
CA ILE A 468 -7.56 23.57 -0.91
C ILE A 468 -8.89 23.45 -1.67
N PHE A 469 -10.02 23.42 -0.96
CA PHE A 469 -11.35 23.24 -1.55
C PHE A 469 -11.94 24.52 -2.15
N THR A 470 -11.22 25.64 -2.07
CA THR A 470 -11.58 26.94 -2.66
C THR A 470 -10.59 27.40 -3.75
N LEU A 471 -9.63 26.56 -4.14
CA LEU A 471 -8.63 26.85 -5.18
C LEU A 471 -9.23 27.18 -6.56
N GLU A 472 -10.47 26.76 -6.84
CA GLU A 472 -11.21 27.15 -8.06
C GLU A 472 -11.30 28.69 -8.20
N ASN A 473 -11.35 29.41 -7.09
CA ASN A 473 -11.39 30.88 -7.08
C ASN A 473 -10.10 31.52 -7.62
N TYR A 474 -8.99 30.77 -7.67
CA TYR A 474 -7.69 31.20 -8.16
C TYR A 474 -7.33 30.54 -9.50
N LYS A 475 -8.31 29.97 -10.21
CA LYS A 475 -8.07 29.19 -11.44
C LYS A 475 -7.33 29.99 -12.50
N GLU A 476 -7.70 31.26 -12.70
CA GLU A 476 -7.08 32.13 -13.70
C GLU A 476 -5.63 32.47 -13.32
N GLU A 477 -5.38 32.75 -12.04
CA GLU A 477 -4.05 33.05 -11.51
C GLU A 477 -3.14 31.84 -11.57
N ILE A 478 -3.66 30.64 -11.29
CA ILE A 478 -2.93 29.37 -11.41
C ILE A 478 -2.60 29.09 -12.87
N LEU A 479 -3.52 29.35 -13.81
CA LEU A 479 -3.26 29.22 -15.25
C LEU A 479 -2.15 30.15 -15.75
N ALA A 480 -2.00 31.32 -15.14
CA ALA A 480 -0.92 32.25 -15.45
C ALA A 480 0.45 31.81 -14.91
N LEU A 481 0.52 30.82 -14.01
CA LEU A 481 1.79 30.33 -13.46
C LEU A 481 2.56 29.45 -14.46
N LYS A 482 3.88 29.63 -14.49
CA LYS A 482 4.78 28.80 -15.31
C LYS A 482 4.66 27.32 -14.92
N GLY A 483 4.40 26.47 -15.91
CA GLY A 483 4.29 25.01 -15.74
C GLY A 483 2.86 24.49 -15.61
N PHE A 484 1.87 25.38 -15.49
CA PHE A 484 0.46 25.02 -15.53
C PHE A 484 -0.09 25.23 -16.94
N LYS A 485 -0.85 24.25 -17.42
CA LYS A 485 -1.60 24.31 -18.69
C LYS A 485 -3.06 24.05 -18.38
N GLU A 486 -3.96 24.54 -19.22
CA GLU A 486 -5.43 24.42 -19.08
C GLU A 486 -5.86 23.05 -18.58
N LYS A 487 -5.53 21.98 -19.32
CA LYS A 487 -5.85 20.61 -18.92
C LYS A 487 -5.30 20.18 -17.56
N SER A 488 -4.10 20.62 -17.18
CA SER A 488 -3.52 20.27 -15.89
C SER A 488 -4.25 20.97 -14.74
N VAL A 489 -4.66 22.21 -14.94
CA VAL A 489 -5.45 22.97 -13.97
C VAL A 489 -6.85 22.36 -13.86
N ASP A 490 -7.51 22.08 -14.98
CA ASP A 490 -8.83 21.43 -14.98
C ASP A 490 -8.81 20.07 -14.29
N ASN A 491 -7.76 19.26 -14.48
CA ASN A 491 -7.59 17.99 -13.78
C ASN A 491 -7.48 18.19 -12.27
N ILE A 492 -6.69 19.17 -11.83
CA ILE A 492 -6.54 19.53 -10.41
C ILE A 492 -7.90 19.92 -9.83
N MET A 493 -8.61 20.84 -10.49
CA MET A 493 -9.89 21.35 -10.03
C MET A 493 -10.96 20.27 -9.98
N SER A 494 -11.03 19.42 -11.01
CA SER A 494 -11.92 18.26 -11.05
C SER A 494 -11.60 17.26 -9.92
N SER A 495 -10.31 17.04 -9.63
CA SER A 495 -9.92 16.17 -8.53
C SER A 495 -10.31 16.74 -7.16
N ILE A 496 -10.16 18.05 -6.96
CA ILE A 496 -10.60 18.74 -5.73
C ILE A 496 -12.12 18.65 -5.57
N GLU A 497 -12.88 18.89 -6.64
CA GLU A 497 -14.34 18.83 -6.59
C GLU A 497 -14.85 17.41 -6.28
N LYS A 498 -14.24 16.39 -6.91
CA LYS A 498 -14.54 14.99 -6.58
C LYS A 498 -14.22 14.66 -5.12
N ALA A 499 -13.09 15.17 -4.62
CA ALA A 499 -12.61 14.95 -3.27
C ALA A 499 -13.51 15.57 -2.19
N LYS A 500 -14.37 16.55 -2.51
CA LYS A 500 -15.36 17.08 -1.57
C LYS A 500 -16.31 16.00 -1.05
N ASN A 501 -16.63 14.98 -1.85
CA ASN A 501 -17.41 13.83 -1.41
C ASN A 501 -16.48 12.71 -0.92
N VAL A 502 -16.01 12.84 0.32
CA VAL A 502 -15.00 11.96 0.91
C VAL A 502 -15.64 10.93 1.85
N THR A 503 -15.11 9.71 1.88
CA THR A 503 -15.55 8.68 2.84
C THR A 503 -15.21 9.08 4.28
N LEU A 504 -16.05 8.75 5.26
CA LEU A 504 -15.79 9.06 6.68
C LEU A 504 -14.39 8.63 7.19
N PRO A 505 -13.85 7.42 6.92
CA PRO A 505 -12.50 7.06 7.36
C PRO A 505 -11.43 8.02 6.85
N ARG A 506 -11.50 8.41 5.58
CA ARG A 506 -10.55 9.33 4.96
C ARG A 506 -10.67 10.74 5.54
N PHE A 507 -11.89 11.20 5.82
CA PHE A 507 -12.11 12.48 6.49
C PHE A 507 -11.52 12.51 7.90
N ILE A 508 -11.74 11.46 8.70
CA ILE A 508 -11.16 11.35 10.05
C ILE A 508 -9.63 11.32 9.97
N ALA A 509 -9.06 10.56 9.02
CA ALA A 509 -7.61 10.52 8.81
C ALA A 509 -7.04 11.89 8.41
N ALA A 510 -7.81 12.70 7.68
CA ALA A 510 -7.43 14.05 7.28
C ALA A 510 -7.38 15.04 8.43
N LEU A 511 -8.02 14.77 9.57
CA LEU A 511 -7.92 15.63 10.76
C LEU A 511 -6.49 15.67 11.34
N GLY A 512 -5.61 14.74 10.92
CA GLY A 512 -4.20 14.76 11.29
C GLY A 512 -3.92 14.41 12.75
N VAL A 513 -4.89 13.82 13.46
CA VAL A 513 -4.79 13.49 14.89
C VAL A 513 -3.62 12.54 15.13
N ASP A 514 -2.81 12.82 16.15
CA ASP A 514 -1.63 12.00 16.46
C ASP A 514 -2.04 10.55 16.79
N MET A 515 -1.28 9.60 16.25
CA MET A 515 -1.56 8.16 16.26
C MET A 515 -2.85 7.68 15.56
N VAL A 516 -3.62 8.58 14.93
CA VAL A 516 -4.83 8.21 14.18
C VAL A 516 -4.53 8.17 12.68
N GLY A 517 -4.12 6.98 12.21
CA GLY A 517 -4.02 6.68 10.77
C GLY A 517 -5.32 6.14 10.19
N ILE A 518 -5.35 5.88 8.88
CA ILE A 518 -6.53 5.39 8.14
C ILE A 518 -7.22 4.17 8.76
N GLN A 519 -6.47 3.31 9.46
CA GLN A 519 -7.00 2.12 10.13
C GLN A 519 -7.82 2.48 11.37
N VAL A 520 -7.26 3.31 12.26
CA VAL A 520 -7.99 3.82 13.43
C VAL A 520 -9.20 4.62 12.96
N SER A 521 -9.04 5.42 11.90
CA SER A 521 -10.14 6.14 11.27
C SER A 521 -11.24 5.22 10.73
N THR A 522 -10.89 4.05 10.21
CA THR A 522 -11.86 3.04 9.75
C THR A 522 -12.62 2.45 10.92
N LEU A 523 -11.94 2.07 12.01
CA LEU A 523 -12.60 1.58 13.24
C LEU A 523 -13.58 2.61 13.82
N LEU A 524 -13.19 3.89 13.82
CA LEU A 524 -14.06 4.99 14.25
C LEU A 524 -15.27 5.14 13.32
N ALA A 525 -15.06 5.08 12.00
CA ALA A 525 -16.13 5.17 11.02
C ALA A 525 -17.10 3.99 11.11
N GLU A 526 -16.61 2.76 11.26
CA GLU A 526 -17.40 1.54 11.48
C GLU A 526 -18.25 1.66 12.75
N ARG A 527 -17.68 2.22 13.82
CA ARG A 527 -18.37 2.36 15.10
C ARG A 527 -19.47 3.42 15.06
N PHE A 528 -19.20 4.58 14.47
CA PHE A 528 -20.07 5.75 14.60
C PHE A 528 -20.94 6.02 13.37
N GLY A 529 -20.59 5.47 12.20
CA GLY A 529 -21.32 5.54 10.94
C GLY A 529 -21.35 6.93 10.27
N THR A 530 -21.51 8.00 11.05
CA THR A 530 -21.55 9.38 10.54
C THR A 530 -20.57 10.27 11.28
N PHE A 531 -20.14 11.34 10.61
CA PHE A 531 -19.27 12.34 11.22
C PHE A 531 -19.92 13.01 12.45
N GLN A 532 -21.22 13.26 12.42
CA GLN A 532 -21.92 13.89 13.55
C GLN A 532 -21.95 13.00 14.79
N ASN A 533 -22.17 11.69 14.61
CA ASN A 533 -22.10 10.74 15.72
C ASN A 533 -20.69 10.64 16.29
N PHE A 534 -19.68 10.58 15.41
CA PHE A 534 -18.27 10.55 15.82
C PHE A 534 -17.88 11.82 16.60
N LYS A 535 -18.20 13.00 16.07
CA LYS A 535 -17.95 14.29 16.73
C LYS A 535 -18.62 14.35 18.10
N LYS A 536 -19.91 13.99 18.18
CA LYS A 536 -20.66 13.98 19.44
C LYS A 536 -20.04 13.05 20.48
N ALA A 537 -19.73 11.81 20.09
CA ALA A 537 -19.12 10.83 20.99
C ALA A 537 -17.75 11.31 21.50
N SER A 538 -16.94 11.89 20.61
CA SER A 538 -15.61 12.42 20.93
C SER A 538 -15.66 13.58 21.90
N VAL A 539 -16.63 14.49 21.77
CA VAL A 539 -16.80 15.63 22.70
C VAL A 539 -17.34 15.19 24.07
N GLN A 540 -18.23 14.20 24.11
CA GLN A 540 -18.94 13.85 25.35
C GLN A 540 -18.06 13.15 26.38
N SER A 541 -17.22 12.21 25.96
CA SER A 541 -16.43 11.38 26.88
C SER A 541 -15.39 10.56 26.12
N ILE A 542 -14.15 10.53 26.63
CA ILE A 542 -13.06 9.72 26.09
C ILE A 542 -13.35 8.21 26.20
N GLU A 543 -14.15 7.80 27.18
CA GLU A 543 -14.53 6.41 27.40
C GLU A 543 -15.24 5.80 26.17
N ASN A 544 -16.07 6.60 25.48
CA ASN A 544 -16.74 6.19 24.23
C ASN A 544 -15.75 5.74 23.14
N LEU A 545 -14.55 6.29 23.15
CA LEU A 545 -13.48 5.99 22.19
C LEU A 545 -12.65 4.79 22.67
N THR A 546 -12.29 4.74 23.96
CA THR A 546 -11.51 3.63 24.55
C THR A 546 -12.26 2.30 24.57
N GLU A 547 -13.58 2.32 24.38
CA GLU A 547 -14.39 1.11 24.21
C GLU A 547 -14.14 0.37 22.89
N ILE A 548 -13.46 1.01 21.93
CA ILE A 548 -13.14 0.45 20.61
C ILE A 548 -11.80 -0.30 20.71
N ASP A 549 -11.81 -1.59 20.36
CA ASP A 549 -10.59 -2.40 20.36
C ASP A 549 -9.56 -1.81 19.39
N GLY A 550 -8.34 -1.56 19.88
CA GLY A 550 -7.30 -0.85 19.13
C GLY A 550 -7.22 0.67 19.40
N ILE A 551 -8.09 1.24 20.23
CA ILE A 551 -8.03 2.65 20.66
C ILE A 551 -7.72 2.73 22.15
N GLY A 552 -6.49 3.09 22.48
CA GLY A 552 -6.04 3.33 23.86
C GLY A 552 -6.37 4.74 24.36
N LEU A 553 -6.11 4.99 25.65
CA LEU A 553 -6.37 6.26 26.32
C LEU A 553 -5.75 7.46 25.59
N VAL A 554 -4.46 7.35 25.21
CA VAL A 554 -3.75 8.46 24.55
C VAL A 554 -4.37 8.82 23.20
N ILE A 555 -4.83 7.83 22.43
CA ILE A 555 -5.52 8.07 21.15
C ILE A 555 -6.87 8.75 21.41
N ALA A 556 -7.62 8.29 22.42
CA ALA A 556 -8.90 8.87 22.79
C ALA A 556 -8.76 10.33 23.26
N GLU A 557 -7.75 10.64 24.06
CA GLU A 557 -7.42 12.00 24.50
C GLU A 557 -7.07 12.90 23.32
N ASN A 558 -6.18 12.46 22.42
CA ASN A 558 -5.81 13.22 21.23
C ASN A 558 -7.03 13.54 20.33
N ILE A 559 -7.93 12.57 20.15
CA ILE A 559 -9.18 12.78 19.38
C ILE A 559 -10.08 13.79 20.11
N HIS A 560 -10.25 13.65 21.43
CA HIS A 560 -11.06 14.57 22.22
C HIS A 560 -10.54 16.01 22.10
N THR A 561 -9.23 16.21 22.26
CA THR A 561 -8.57 17.52 22.14
C THR A 561 -8.89 18.21 20.81
N VAL A 562 -8.92 17.49 19.70
CA VAL A 562 -9.23 18.05 18.37
C VAL A 562 -10.65 18.64 18.31
N PHE A 563 -11.59 18.08 19.06
CA PHE A 563 -12.98 18.56 19.08
C PHE A 563 -13.29 19.54 20.22
N THR A 564 -12.37 19.75 21.15
CA THR A 564 -12.51 20.72 22.25
C THR A 564 -11.61 21.94 22.11
N TYR A 565 -10.62 21.92 21.21
CA TYR A 565 -9.74 23.05 20.96
C TYR A 565 -10.30 23.97 19.87
N ASP A 566 -10.45 25.27 20.18
CA ASP A 566 -11.20 26.22 19.34
C ASP A 566 -10.67 26.32 17.90
N ASP A 567 -9.34 26.45 17.73
CA ASP A 567 -8.73 26.56 16.40
C ASP A 567 -9.02 25.32 15.53
N SER A 568 -8.94 24.12 16.12
CA SER A 568 -9.25 22.87 15.44
C SER A 568 -10.72 22.78 15.04
N VAL A 569 -11.62 23.19 15.93
CA VAL A 569 -13.06 23.23 15.66
C VAL A 569 -13.39 24.22 14.55
N GLN A 570 -12.76 25.39 14.55
CA GLN A 570 -12.92 26.41 13.50
C GLN A 570 -12.43 25.90 12.15
N LEU A 571 -11.27 25.25 12.10
CA LEU A 571 -10.73 24.66 10.88
C LEU A 571 -11.65 23.57 10.32
N ILE A 572 -12.14 22.66 11.18
CA ILE A 572 -13.13 21.63 10.78
C ILE A 572 -14.38 22.30 10.21
N GLN A 573 -14.88 23.36 10.84
CA GLN A 573 -16.07 24.05 10.35
C GLN A 573 -15.81 24.76 9.02
N LYS A 574 -14.64 25.37 8.84
CA LYS A 574 -14.20 26.00 7.58
C LYS A 574 -14.20 24.98 6.44
N VAL A 575 -13.67 23.78 6.69
CA VAL A 575 -13.64 22.67 5.71
C VAL A 575 -15.05 22.27 5.28
N LEU A 576 -15.95 22.07 6.25
CA LEU A 576 -17.34 21.70 5.96
C LEU A 576 -18.07 22.82 5.18
N ASN A 577 -17.81 24.08 5.54
CA ASN A 577 -18.37 25.25 4.84
C ASN A 577 -17.83 25.38 3.40
N ASN A 578 -16.61 24.92 3.14
CA ASN A 578 -16.02 24.87 1.79
C ASN A 578 -16.54 23.69 0.95
N GLY A 579 -17.61 23.02 1.40
CA GLY A 579 -18.35 22.03 0.63
C GLY A 579 -17.87 20.59 0.78
N VAL A 580 -16.95 20.30 1.70
CA VAL A 580 -16.54 18.93 2.00
C VAL A 580 -17.64 18.21 2.79
N VAL A 581 -18.10 17.08 2.28
CA VAL A 581 -19.16 16.26 2.86
C VAL A 581 -18.61 14.87 3.19
N PRO A 582 -18.34 14.58 4.48
CA PRO A 582 -18.00 13.23 4.93
C PRO A 582 -19.20 12.30 4.72
N GLN A 583 -19.08 11.39 3.76
CA GLN A 583 -20.12 10.41 3.44
C GLN A 583 -20.28 9.44 4.60
N SER A 584 -21.54 9.08 4.88
CA SER A 584 -21.87 8.05 5.85
C SER A 584 -21.14 6.75 5.49
N TYR A 585 -20.59 6.10 6.51
CA TYR A 585 -19.95 4.82 6.39
C TYR A 585 -20.95 3.76 6.88
N GLU A 586 -21.50 3.01 5.94
CA GLU A 586 -22.25 1.81 6.28
C GLU A 586 -21.24 0.81 6.85
N ALA A 587 -21.33 0.57 8.17
CA ALA A 587 -20.76 -0.63 8.73
C ALA A 587 -21.26 -1.80 7.88
N LEU A 588 -20.37 -2.76 7.55
CA LEU A 588 -20.77 -4.02 6.93
C LEU A 588 -22.08 -4.44 7.56
N ALA A 589 -23.13 -4.54 6.74
CA ALA A 589 -24.45 -4.95 7.20
C ALA A 589 -24.21 -6.18 8.07
N LEU A 590 -24.46 -6.01 9.37
CA LEU A 590 -24.45 -7.10 10.31
C LEU A 590 -25.41 -8.10 9.68
N GLY A 591 -24.91 -9.23 9.19
CA GLY A 591 -25.79 -10.34 8.86
C GLY A 591 -26.67 -10.63 10.07
N ASP A 592 -27.76 -11.38 9.90
CA ASP A 592 -28.64 -11.85 10.98
C ASP A 592 -27.88 -12.77 11.97
N SER A 593 -26.88 -12.21 12.65
CA SER A 593 -25.98 -12.84 13.59
C SER A 593 -26.49 -12.54 14.98
N ILE A 594 -26.52 -13.56 15.82
CA ILE A 594 -26.94 -13.42 17.22
C ILE A 594 -26.00 -12.51 18.03
N PHE A 595 -24.79 -12.24 17.53
CA PHE A 595 -23.78 -11.41 18.19
C PHE A 595 -23.76 -9.97 17.71
N ALA A 596 -24.56 -9.63 16.69
CA ALA A 596 -24.59 -8.29 16.11
C ALA A 596 -24.92 -7.21 17.16
N GLY A 597 -23.96 -6.32 17.44
CA GLY A 597 -24.09 -5.24 18.42
C GLY A 597 -24.09 -5.70 19.88
N LYS A 598 -23.77 -6.98 20.16
CA LYS A 598 -23.85 -7.60 21.49
C LYS A 598 -22.48 -7.68 22.15
N THR A 599 -22.44 -7.56 23.48
CA THR A 599 -21.21 -7.75 24.26
C THR A 599 -21.08 -9.19 24.74
N VAL A 600 -20.02 -9.87 24.31
CA VAL A 600 -19.72 -11.27 24.62
C VAL A 600 -18.51 -11.36 25.54
N VAL A 601 -18.53 -12.22 26.55
CA VAL A 601 -17.36 -12.52 27.39
C VAL A 601 -16.94 -13.96 27.16
N LEU A 602 -15.67 -14.17 26.81
CA LEU A 602 -15.07 -15.51 26.76
C LEU A 602 -14.53 -15.88 28.15
N THR A 603 -14.85 -17.08 28.62
CA THR A 603 -14.33 -17.61 29.89
C THR A 603 -14.11 -19.12 29.80
N GLY A 604 -13.17 -19.65 30.59
CA GLY A 604 -12.78 -21.06 30.51
C GLY A 604 -11.89 -21.36 29.30
N THR A 605 -11.30 -22.53 29.28
CA THR A 605 -10.46 -23.02 28.18
C THR A 605 -11.35 -23.55 27.07
N LEU A 606 -11.18 -23.03 25.86
CA LEU A 606 -11.85 -23.51 24.66
C LEU A 606 -11.00 -24.64 24.06
N THR A 607 -11.62 -25.78 23.80
CA THR A 607 -10.99 -27.03 23.37
C THR A 607 -10.92 -27.17 21.84
N GLU A 608 -11.88 -26.60 21.13
CA GLU A 608 -12.02 -26.73 19.66
C GLU A 608 -11.33 -25.58 18.91
N MET A 609 -11.20 -24.41 19.54
CA MET A 609 -10.48 -23.26 18.96
C MET A 609 -9.80 -22.39 20.01
N GLY A 610 -8.80 -21.61 19.60
CA GLY A 610 -8.16 -20.65 20.48
C GLY A 610 -9.08 -19.50 20.90
N ARG A 611 -8.89 -18.93 22.11
CA ARG A 611 -9.65 -17.75 22.56
C ARG A 611 -9.50 -16.54 21.63
N SER A 612 -8.33 -16.37 21.02
CA SER A 612 -8.11 -15.28 20.05
C SER A 612 -8.90 -15.51 18.76
N GLU A 613 -8.96 -16.76 18.26
CA GLU A 613 -9.78 -17.14 17.11
C GLU A 613 -11.28 -16.94 17.40
N ALA A 614 -11.74 -17.35 18.59
CA ALA A 614 -13.11 -17.12 19.03
C ALA A 614 -13.45 -15.62 19.13
N LYS A 615 -12.52 -14.80 19.64
CA LYS A 615 -12.69 -13.34 19.68
C LYS A 615 -12.86 -12.78 18.27
N GLU A 616 -12.03 -13.23 17.33
CA GLU A 616 -12.07 -12.75 15.94
C GLU A 616 -13.38 -13.14 15.24
N LYS A 617 -13.85 -14.39 15.41
CA LYS A 617 -15.17 -14.84 14.92
C LYS A 617 -16.32 -14.00 15.48
N ILE A 618 -16.32 -13.74 16.79
CA ILE A 618 -17.35 -12.88 17.42
C ILE A 618 -17.32 -11.47 16.81
N THR A 619 -16.14 -10.90 16.61
CA THR A 619 -15.98 -9.56 16.03
C THR A 619 -16.40 -9.50 14.57
N GLN A 620 -16.08 -10.50 13.76
CA GLN A 620 -16.55 -10.61 12.36
C GLN A 620 -18.09 -10.70 12.27
N LEU A 621 -18.71 -11.32 13.28
CA LEU A 621 -20.16 -11.42 13.43
C LEU A 621 -20.79 -10.20 14.12
N GLY A 622 -20.00 -9.15 14.35
CA GLY A 622 -20.47 -7.87 14.88
C GLY A 622 -20.57 -7.75 16.39
N GLY A 623 -20.04 -8.73 17.13
CA GLY A 623 -20.01 -8.74 18.59
C GLY A 623 -18.78 -8.08 19.19
N LYS A 624 -18.96 -7.47 20.37
CA LYS A 624 -17.89 -6.88 21.17
C LYS A 624 -17.40 -7.87 22.22
N VAL A 625 -16.12 -8.23 22.22
CA VAL A 625 -15.57 -9.11 23.27
C VAL A 625 -15.09 -8.27 24.46
N SER A 626 -15.60 -8.56 25.67
CA SER A 626 -15.19 -7.93 26.92
C SER A 626 -14.37 -8.88 27.80
N GLY A 627 -13.42 -8.33 28.55
CA GLY A 627 -12.61 -9.07 29.51
C GLY A 627 -13.34 -9.42 30.82
N SER A 628 -14.46 -8.75 31.12
CA SER A 628 -15.21 -8.93 32.37
C SER A 628 -16.72 -9.00 32.16
N VAL A 629 -17.39 -9.78 33.01
CA VAL A 629 -18.86 -9.86 33.05
C VAL A 629 -19.39 -8.67 33.84
N SER A 630 -20.32 -7.93 33.21
CA SER A 630 -20.97 -6.74 33.75
C SER A 630 -22.46 -6.75 33.39
N ALA A 631 -23.22 -5.77 33.90
CA ALA A 631 -24.63 -5.58 33.51
C ALA A 631 -24.82 -5.26 32.01
N LYS A 632 -23.75 -4.86 31.31
CA LYS A 632 -23.76 -4.61 29.86
C LYS A 632 -23.40 -5.86 29.03
N THR A 633 -23.11 -7.00 29.68
CA THR A 633 -22.75 -8.23 28.98
C THR A 633 -24.02 -8.95 28.51
N ASP A 634 -24.13 -9.22 27.21
CA ASP A 634 -25.26 -9.94 26.61
C ASP A 634 -25.05 -11.46 26.62
N PHE A 635 -23.83 -11.91 26.32
CA PHE A 635 -23.48 -13.32 26.23
C PHE A 635 -22.20 -13.65 27.01
N VAL A 636 -22.13 -14.87 27.53
CA VAL A 636 -20.89 -15.47 28.01
C VAL A 636 -20.67 -16.80 27.31
N VAL A 637 -19.55 -16.94 26.58
CA VAL A 637 -19.14 -18.24 26.04
C VAL A 637 -18.26 -18.92 27.08
N ALA A 638 -18.71 -20.07 27.55
CA ALA A 638 -18.09 -20.82 28.64
C ALA A 638 -17.46 -22.11 28.12
N GLY A 639 -16.12 -22.16 28.13
CA GLY A 639 -15.34 -23.38 27.96
C GLY A 639 -15.09 -24.11 29.29
N GLU A 640 -14.20 -25.09 29.28
CA GLU A 640 -13.82 -25.85 30.48
C GLU A 640 -13.26 -24.94 31.57
N ALA A 641 -13.54 -25.25 32.84
CA ALA A 641 -13.07 -24.47 33.99
C ALA A 641 -13.41 -22.95 33.94
N ALA A 642 -14.56 -22.58 33.37
CA ALA A 642 -15.06 -21.20 33.24
C ALA A 642 -15.21 -20.38 34.56
N GLY A 643 -15.09 -21.02 35.72
CA GLY A 643 -14.74 -20.40 37.00
C GLY A 643 -15.67 -19.27 37.47
N SER A 644 -15.07 -18.19 37.98
CA SER A 644 -15.77 -17.07 38.64
C SER A 644 -16.60 -16.20 37.69
N LYS A 645 -16.23 -16.10 36.41
CA LYS A 645 -16.98 -15.35 35.41
C LYS A 645 -18.29 -16.03 35.04
N LEU A 646 -18.32 -17.37 34.97
CA LEU A 646 -19.55 -18.13 34.75
C LEU A 646 -20.54 -17.95 35.92
N LYS A 647 -20.04 -18.01 37.16
CA LYS A 647 -20.86 -17.73 38.35
C LYS A 647 -21.48 -16.33 38.29
N LYS A 648 -20.66 -15.32 37.99
CA LYS A 648 -21.12 -13.93 37.86
C LYS A 648 -22.13 -13.73 36.71
N ALA A 649 -21.98 -14.47 35.61
CA ALA A 649 -22.94 -14.45 34.51
C ALA A 649 -24.31 -14.99 34.93
N ASN A 650 -24.32 -16.13 35.64
CA ASN A 650 -25.53 -16.74 36.17
C ASN A 650 -26.23 -15.84 37.21
N GLU A 651 -25.47 -15.19 38.09
CA GLU A 651 -25.99 -14.23 39.08
C GLU A 651 -26.65 -13.00 38.43
N LEU A 652 -26.09 -12.53 37.30
CA LEU A 652 -26.60 -11.38 36.55
C LEU A 652 -27.65 -11.76 35.50
N GLY A 653 -28.00 -13.04 35.36
CA GLY A 653 -28.97 -13.53 34.38
C GLY A 653 -28.51 -13.38 32.91
N VAL A 654 -27.20 -13.32 32.68
CA VAL A 654 -26.61 -13.19 31.34
C VAL A 654 -26.69 -14.52 30.60
N LYS A 655 -27.00 -14.49 29.29
CA LYS A 655 -27.13 -15.71 28.49
C LYS A 655 -25.77 -16.40 28.33
N VAL A 656 -25.67 -17.66 28.76
CA VAL A 656 -24.44 -18.46 28.64
C VAL A 656 -24.56 -19.38 27.43
N LEU A 657 -23.52 -19.44 26.60
CA LEU A 657 -23.34 -20.41 25.53
C LEU A 657 -22.21 -21.35 25.91
N THR A 658 -22.43 -22.66 25.75
CA THR A 658 -21.35 -23.65 25.75
C THR A 658 -20.47 -23.48 24.51
N GLU A 659 -19.26 -24.05 24.52
CA GLU A 659 -18.38 -24.06 23.35
C GLU A 659 -19.05 -24.72 22.13
N GLU A 660 -19.79 -25.82 22.32
CA GLU A 660 -20.52 -26.50 21.24
C GLU A 660 -21.66 -25.63 20.67
N GLU A 661 -22.39 -24.92 21.52
CA GLU A 661 -23.44 -23.99 21.07
C GLU A 661 -22.84 -22.77 20.36
N PHE A 662 -21.69 -22.29 20.81
CA PHE A 662 -20.94 -21.22 20.16
C PHE A 662 -20.50 -21.62 18.75
N LEU A 663 -19.97 -22.83 18.56
CA LEU A 663 -19.57 -23.36 17.25
C LEU A 663 -20.71 -23.44 16.23
N LYS A 664 -21.95 -23.70 16.68
CA LYS A 664 -23.13 -23.79 15.80
C LYS A 664 -23.58 -22.45 15.23
N VAL A 665 -23.08 -21.34 15.79
CA VAL A 665 -23.54 -19.98 15.48
C VAL A 665 -22.42 -19.07 14.96
N VAL A 666 -21.22 -19.62 14.68
CA VAL A 666 -20.03 -18.86 14.21
C VAL A 666 -19.29 -19.43 13.01
#